data_AF-A0A1I4RXE0-F1
#
_entry.id   AF-A0A1I4RXE0-F1
#
_cell.length_a   1.000
_cell.length_b   1.000
_cell.length_c   1.000
_cell.angle_alpha   90.00
_cell.angle_beta   90.00
_cell.angle_gamma   90.00
#
_symmetry.space_group_name_H-M   'P 1'
#
loop_
_entity.id
_entity.type
_entity.pdbx_description
1 polymer ?
#
loop_
_entity_poly.entity_id
_entity_poly.type
_entity_poly.pdbx_seq_one_letter_code
_entity_poly.pdbx_strand_id
1 'polypeptide(L)'
;MATAATPLALVAGRLLQGAFGGVVEAAAAFAGSTGSAAKRGSSLGKSFSATAAGALAGPIAGGLFVNSGGLPQLMLVIAGAAVALAISCAVGLHEPDDPGTDDGAPGKDRTRSSVMRVPGVVPLALAAAGAYFGVYGLIPVFAEHVRAIVPEPGSAGLRVGVLHSVMWGASLIGSFWWGKHNDRAQRPVRAFALAAAGCAASIAALALPLEPVALIPFRLVQGFCFAALAQSLFLHFGNHARAESRSAFVSTANSYLLVGQSAGPLLAGPAVGTLPVAGAVLLMAAVCGAGAILALGPARAEHDRPETPEETVPLPTATEPARSGVSVAPFTGWRIADHQLGAVATRYATPWERSTDTFLRWQRTGVLVRDQQPALYAYEQVGPHGTLRGVLGAVHLDSALLPHEDIIPERAGGIADLMHDCGMNLDPLLLGYSGGGRTSSWLARTTRTAPLAEVLANDGQLHRLWRIADPGAQEEIAEELASRAAFIADGHHRHAAARQLRREYYAAGDGPGPWDCIPGLLVDTGHSPLRLGPVHRVLPCADPHTALQAASTRFRVQALRGDLRAWLPALKESARHTPAYVVVTQSQAFLLTSPGPHHPHATDVPPALRRLHLSILHDLLIDKLWRIPDLPGQVLYETSAASAVRRVQQRGGLAVLLTPLTYEDLRNAAAAGVRLPGKSTSFGPKPHPGLIFRSIGEP
;
A
#
# COMPACT_ATOMS: atom_id res chain seq x y z
N MET A 1 -9.74 27.78 34.32
CA MET A 1 -8.56 27.24 35.03
C MET A 1 -7.59 28.34 35.47
N ALA A 2 -7.20 29.30 34.63
CA ALA A 2 -6.29 30.39 35.03
C ALA A 2 -6.78 31.22 36.23
N THR A 3 -8.10 31.37 36.38
CA THR A 3 -8.76 32.10 37.47
C THR A 3 -9.22 31.20 38.63
N ALA A 4 -8.82 29.92 38.64
CA ALA A 4 -9.30 28.98 39.65
C ALA A 4 -8.75 29.34 41.03
N ALA A 5 -9.64 29.68 41.95
CA ALA A 5 -9.31 29.99 43.35
C ALA A 5 -9.32 28.75 44.26
N THR A 6 -9.84 27.61 43.78
CA THR A 6 -9.93 26.36 44.54
C THR A 6 -9.45 25.15 43.73
N PRO A 7 -8.94 24.08 44.38
CA PRO A 7 -8.59 22.84 43.70
C PRO A 7 -9.77 22.22 42.93
N LEU A 8 -10.99 22.32 43.48
CA LEU A 8 -12.19 21.81 42.82
C LEU A 8 -12.48 22.54 41.50
N ALA A 9 -12.23 23.86 41.43
CA ALA A 9 -12.36 24.62 40.19
C ALA A 9 -11.31 24.20 39.13
N LEU A 10 -10.11 23.76 39.55
CA LEU A 10 -9.12 23.18 38.64
C LEU A 10 -9.57 21.80 38.12
N VAL A 11 -10.14 20.96 38.98
CA VAL A 11 -10.69 19.66 38.59
C VAL A 11 -11.85 19.84 37.60
N ALA A 12 -12.80 20.71 37.90
CA ALA A 12 -13.92 21.02 37.00
C ALA A 12 -13.41 21.54 35.64
N GLY A 13 -12.40 22.42 35.64
CA GLY A 13 -11.78 22.89 34.41
C GLY A 13 -11.08 21.78 33.60
N ARG A 14 -10.45 20.81 34.25
CA ARG A 14 -9.83 19.64 33.59
C ARG A 14 -10.86 18.66 33.04
N LEU A 15 -11.98 18.45 33.74
CA LEU A 15 -13.10 17.66 33.23
C LEU A 15 -13.70 18.30 31.98
N LEU A 16 -13.90 19.63 32.01
CA LEU A 16 -14.37 20.38 30.85
C LEU A 16 -13.38 20.28 29.68
N GLN A 17 -12.08 20.45 29.92
CA GLN A 17 -11.05 20.28 28.90
C GLN A 17 -11.07 18.86 28.30
N GLY A 18 -11.28 17.83 29.14
CA GLY A 18 -11.39 16.43 28.70
C GLY A 18 -12.61 16.18 27.81
N ALA A 19 -13.77 16.77 28.14
CA ALA A 19 -14.99 16.65 27.36
C ALA A 19 -14.84 17.19 25.92
N PHE A 20 -13.98 18.19 25.72
CA PHE A 20 -13.64 18.77 24.41
C PHE A 20 -12.30 18.26 23.83
N GLY A 21 -11.73 17.17 24.38
CA GLY A 21 -10.42 16.65 24.01
C GLY A 21 -10.34 15.88 22.68
N GLY A 22 -11.46 15.67 21.99
CA GLY A 22 -11.57 14.87 20.76
C GLY A 22 -10.79 15.40 19.54
N VAL A 23 -10.17 16.59 19.64
CA VAL A 23 -9.38 17.21 18.57
C VAL A 23 -8.21 16.33 18.13
N VAL A 24 -7.52 15.66 19.08
CA VAL A 24 -6.40 14.75 18.77
C VAL A 24 -6.89 13.54 17.97
N GLU A 25 -8.11 13.08 18.26
CA GLU A 25 -8.73 11.91 17.63
C GLU A 25 -9.16 12.23 16.20
N ALA A 26 -9.82 13.39 16.02
CA ALA A 26 -10.18 13.90 14.70
C ALA A 26 -8.93 14.10 13.82
N ALA A 27 -7.84 14.67 14.38
CA ALA A 27 -6.58 14.87 13.67
C ALA A 27 -5.90 13.55 13.27
N ALA A 28 -5.88 12.55 14.17
CA ALA A 28 -5.30 11.23 13.87
C ALA A 28 -6.14 10.46 12.83
N ALA A 29 -7.47 10.54 12.89
CA ALA A 29 -8.37 9.95 11.91
C ALA A 29 -8.19 10.59 10.52
N PHE A 30 -8.11 11.93 10.48
CA PHE A 30 -7.85 12.70 9.26
C PHE A 30 -6.47 12.39 8.65
N ALA A 31 -5.42 12.27 9.47
CA ALA A 31 -4.09 11.89 9.00
C ALA A 31 -4.03 10.44 8.49
N GLY A 32 -4.86 9.55 9.05
CA GLY A 32 -4.98 8.15 8.63
C GLY A 32 -5.79 7.95 7.34
N SER A 33 -6.72 8.86 7.02
CA SER A 33 -7.54 8.79 5.80
C SER A 33 -6.85 9.36 4.56
N THR A 34 -5.88 10.26 4.74
CA THR A 34 -5.20 10.99 3.64
C THR A 34 -3.96 10.27 3.08
N GLY A 35 -3.53 9.14 3.68
CA GLY A 35 -2.34 8.38 3.25
C GLY A 35 -2.66 7.15 2.39
N SER A 36 -1.92 6.95 1.29
CA SER A 36 -2.03 5.73 0.48
C SER A 36 -1.69 4.47 1.28
N ALA A 37 -2.26 3.32 0.89
CA ALA A 37 -2.14 2.06 1.64
C ALA A 37 -0.71 1.66 2.02
N ALA A 38 0.27 2.00 1.17
CA ALA A 38 1.68 1.69 1.35
C ALA A 38 2.47 2.70 2.23
N LYS A 39 1.86 3.80 2.68
CA LYS A 39 2.51 4.87 3.47
C LYS A 39 1.72 5.26 4.73
N ARG A 40 0.85 4.37 5.21
CA ARG A 40 -0.02 4.67 6.36
C ARG A 40 0.75 4.84 7.66
N GLY A 41 1.71 3.95 7.95
CA GLY A 41 2.60 4.05 9.10
C GLY A 41 3.40 5.36 9.07
N SER A 42 3.93 5.75 7.91
CA SER A 42 4.61 7.04 7.76
C SER A 42 3.69 8.24 7.96
N SER A 43 2.39 8.15 7.63
CA SER A 43 1.43 9.24 7.82
C SER A 43 1.04 9.39 9.29
N LEU A 44 0.78 8.27 9.97
CA LEU A 44 0.58 8.22 11.43
C LEU A 44 1.82 8.71 12.19
N GLY A 45 3.03 8.35 11.74
CA GLY A 45 4.28 8.82 12.33
C GLY A 45 4.48 10.33 12.23
N LYS A 46 4.05 10.95 11.12
CA LYS A 46 4.02 12.42 10.96
C LYS A 46 2.95 13.08 11.84
N SER A 47 1.78 12.47 11.96
CA SER A 47 0.74 12.99 12.85
C SER A 47 1.20 12.96 14.30
N PHE A 48 1.82 11.86 14.75
CA PHE A 48 2.32 11.73 16.11
C PHE A 48 3.53 12.66 16.38
N SER A 49 4.33 12.98 15.35
CA SER A 49 5.45 13.92 15.49
C SER A 49 4.96 15.32 15.86
N ALA A 50 3.83 15.77 15.30
CA ALA A 50 3.21 17.04 15.68
C ALA A 50 2.79 17.07 17.16
N THR A 51 2.18 15.99 17.66
CA THR A 51 1.85 15.85 19.09
C THR A 51 3.11 15.90 19.96
N ALA A 52 4.18 15.19 19.57
CA ALA A 52 5.44 15.19 20.29
C ALA A 52 6.12 16.57 20.29
N ALA A 53 6.05 17.32 19.19
CA ALA A 53 6.57 18.69 19.12
C ALA A 53 5.83 19.64 20.08
N GLY A 54 4.49 19.56 20.14
CA GLY A 54 3.71 20.35 21.10
C GLY A 54 4.00 19.96 22.56
N ALA A 55 4.10 18.66 22.83
CA ALA A 55 4.38 18.14 24.17
C ALA A 55 5.82 18.36 24.64
N LEU A 56 6.76 18.63 23.73
CA LEU A 56 8.13 19.02 24.04
C LEU A 56 8.21 20.41 24.69
N ALA A 57 7.43 21.38 24.20
CA ALA A 57 7.53 22.78 24.64
C ALA A 57 6.87 23.03 26.01
N GLY A 58 5.76 22.33 26.29
CA GLY A 58 4.94 22.54 27.48
C GLY A 58 5.68 22.36 28.82
N PRO A 59 6.40 21.25 29.07
CA PRO A 59 7.10 21.01 30.33
C PRO A 59 8.21 22.02 30.64
N ILE A 60 8.95 22.48 29.63
CA ILE A 60 9.98 23.54 29.80
C ILE A 60 9.32 24.85 30.22
N ALA A 61 8.27 25.28 29.51
CA ALA A 61 7.53 26.49 29.87
C ALA A 61 6.92 26.37 31.28
N GLY A 62 6.28 25.23 31.59
CA GLY A 62 5.75 24.98 32.93
C GLY A 62 6.82 25.04 34.02
N GLY A 63 7.98 24.44 33.79
CA GLY A 63 9.10 24.43 34.73
C GLY A 63 9.70 25.81 35.01
N LEU A 64 9.71 26.71 34.00
CA LEU A 64 10.17 28.09 34.13
C LEU A 64 9.21 28.96 34.95
N PHE A 65 7.90 28.79 34.76
CA PHE A 65 6.88 29.65 35.37
C PHE A 65 6.38 29.16 36.74
N VAL A 66 6.72 27.94 37.16
CA VAL A 66 6.23 27.36 38.42
C VAL A 66 6.73 28.14 39.65
N ASN A 67 7.94 28.71 39.59
CA ASN A 67 8.57 29.42 40.70
C ASN A 67 8.41 30.95 40.62
N SER A 68 7.86 31.48 39.52
CA SER A 68 7.68 32.92 39.31
C SER A 68 6.29 33.44 39.69
N GLY A 69 5.39 32.56 40.16
CA GLY A 69 3.97 32.89 40.38
C GLY A 69 3.21 33.16 39.08
N GLY A 70 3.83 32.95 37.91
CA GLY A 70 3.30 33.28 36.59
C GLY A 70 2.42 32.18 35.95
N LEU A 71 2.00 31.18 36.72
CA LEU A 71 1.17 30.07 36.24
C LEU A 71 -0.16 30.54 35.61
N PRO A 72 -0.94 31.45 36.23
CA PRO A 72 -2.16 31.99 35.60
C PRO A 72 -1.90 32.66 34.25
N GLN A 73 -0.81 33.42 34.14
CA GLN A 73 -0.40 34.13 32.93
C GLN A 73 0.00 33.13 31.83
N LEU A 74 0.78 32.10 32.18
CA LEU A 74 1.12 31.02 31.27
C LEU A 74 -0.14 30.29 30.75
N MET A 75 -1.11 30.01 31.63
CA MET A 75 -2.38 29.40 31.21
C MET A 75 -3.18 30.28 30.26
N LEU A 76 -3.18 31.60 30.45
CA LEU A 76 -3.83 32.55 29.53
C LEU A 76 -3.13 32.60 28.17
N VAL A 77 -1.79 32.58 28.15
CA VAL A 77 -1.00 32.53 26.90
C VAL A 77 -1.29 31.24 26.13
N ILE A 78 -1.32 30.09 26.81
CA ILE A 78 -1.66 28.80 26.19
C ILE A 78 -3.10 28.81 25.65
N ALA A 79 -4.05 29.37 26.41
CA ALA A 79 -5.43 29.50 25.95
C ALA A 79 -5.54 30.38 24.69
N GLY A 80 -4.85 31.52 24.66
CA GLY A 80 -4.80 32.41 23.48
C GLY A 80 -4.18 31.73 22.26
N ALA A 81 -3.08 31.00 22.44
CA ALA A 81 -2.45 30.22 21.37
C ALA A 81 -3.38 29.13 20.83
N ALA A 82 -4.10 28.42 21.71
CA ALA A 82 -5.08 27.42 21.31
C ALA A 82 -6.24 28.02 20.49
N VAL A 83 -6.74 29.20 20.89
CA VAL A 83 -7.76 29.94 20.12
C VAL A 83 -7.23 30.36 18.75
N ALA A 84 -6.01 30.90 18.67
CA ALA A 84 -5.40 31.30 17.41
C ALA A 84 -5.21 30.11 16.44
N LEU A 85 -4.77 28.96 16.96
CA LEU A 85 -4.67 27.72 16.19
C LEU A 85 -6.04 27.20 15.75
N ALA A 86 -7.06 27.26 16.62
CA ALA A 86 -8.42 26.87 16.26
C ALA A 86 -8.99 27.75 15.14
N ILE A 87 -8.77 29.07 15.19
CA ILE A 87 -9.16 29.99 14.11
C ILE A 87 -8.40 29.67 12.82
N SER A 88 -7.09 29.40 12.91
CA SER A 88 -6.27 29.04 11.76
C SER A 88 -6.73 27.73 11.11
N CYS A 89 -7.11 26.73 11.90
CA CYS A 89 -7.74 25.50 11.40
C CYS A 89 -9.11 25.80 10.78
N ALA A 90 -9.95 26.62 11.41
CA ALA A 90 -11.27 26.95 10.87
C ALA A 90 -11.22 27.69 9.53
N VAL A 91 -10.16 28.49 9.29
CA VAL A 91 -9.98 29.25 8.04
C VAL A 91 -9.18 28.45 6.99
N GLY A 92 -8.20 27.66 7.42
CA GLY A 92 -7.24 27.02 6.53
C GLY A 92 -7.51 25.56 6.22
N LEU A 93 -8.18 24.82 7.12
CA LEU A 93 -8.47 23.42 6.92
C LEU A 93 -9.71 23.28 6.04
N HIS A 94 -9.52 22.84 4.80
CA HIS A 94 -10.62 22.43 3.94
C HIS A 94 -10.70 20.91 4.04
N GLU A 95 -11.90 20.40 4.34
CA GLU A 95 -12.15 18.98 4.11
C GLU A 95 -11.86 18.70 2.64
N PRO A 96 -11.03 17.69 2.32
CA PRO A 96 -10.89 17.27 0.94
C PRO A 96 -12.29 16.93 0.43
N ASP A 97 -12.71 17.51 -0.71
CA ASP A 97 -14.02 17.28 -1.29
C ASP A 97 -14.34 15.77 -1.29
N ASP A 98 -15.20 15.35 -0.36
CA ASP A 98 -15.73 14.00 -0.33
C ASP A 98 -17.03 14.02 -1.15
N PRO A 99 -17.05 13.45 -2.35
CA PRO A 99 -18.29 13.27 -3.07
C PRO A 99 -19.04 12.10 -2.43
N GLY A 100 -19.54 12.25 -1.20
CA GLY A 100 -20.43 11.25 -0.62
C GLY A 100 -20.45 11.05 0.89
N THR A 101 -20.68 12.08 1.69
CA THR A 101 -21.31 11.89 3.00
C THR A 101 -22.78 12.28 2.92
N ASP A 102 -23.67 11.29 3.05
CA ASP A 102 -25.01 11.55 3.59
C ASP A 102 -25.18 10.63 4.81
N ASP A 103 -25.92 11.12 5.80
CA ASP A 103 -25.97 10.70 7.20
C ASP A 103 -26.36 9.22 7.43
N GLY A 104 -25.41 8.32 7.27
CA GLY A 104 -25.53 6.89 7.61
C GLY A 104 -24.45 6.45 8.59
N ALA A 105 -24.46 6.96 9.83
CA ALA A 105 -23.58 6.44 10.88
C ALA A 105 -23.77 4.92 11.00
N PRO A 106 -22.71 4.09 10.86
CA PRO A 106 -22.86 2.65 11.02
C PRO A 106 -23.38 2.35 12.44
N GLY A 107 -24.47 1.57 12.54
CA GLY A 107 -25.09 1.22 13.81
C GLY A 107 -24.05 0.71 14.81
N LYS A 108 -24.01 1.35 15.99
CA LYS A 108 -23.00 1.19 17.06
C LYS A 108 -22.70 -0.28 17.41
N ASP A 109 -23.69 -1.17 17.28
CA ASP A 109 -23.59 -2.60 17.60
C ASP A 109 -22.91 -3.46 16.51
N ARG A 110 -23.06 -3.11 15.22
CA ARG A 110 -22.34 -3.80 14.13
C ARG A 110 -20.84 -3.50 14.15
N THR A 111 -20.47 -2.29 14.54
CA THR A 111 -19.06 -1.88 14.62
C THR A 111 -18.35 -2.55 15.80
N ARG A 112 -18.96 -2.58 16.99
CA ARG A 112 -18.41 -3.27 18.17
C ARG A 112 -18.19 -4.77 17.96
N SER A 113 -19.17 -5.46 17.36
CA SER A 113 -19.04 -6.89 17.03
C SER A 113 -17.97 -7.17 15.98
N SER A 114 -17.67 -6.21 15.10
CA SER A 114 -16.61 -6.33 14.10
C SER A 114 -15.21 -6.07 14.68
N VAL A 115 -15.03 -5.14 15.64
CA VAL A 115 -13.71 -4.91 16.27
C VAL A 115 -13.29 -6.12 17.10
N MET A 116 -14.23 -6.84 17.71
CA MET A 116 -13.94 -8.07 18.45
C MET A 116 -13.34 -9.19 17.59
N ARG A 117 -13.42 -9.08 16.25
CA ARG A 117 -12.80 -10.02 15.30
C ARG A 117 -11.33 -9.70 15.02
N VAL A 118 -10.80 -8.58 15.51
CA VAL A 118 -9.37 -8.23 15.35
C VAL A 118 -8.53 -9.27 16.10
N PRO A 119 -7.53 -9.90 15.44
CA PRO A 119 -6.67 -10.88 16.09
C PRO A 119 -5.98 -10.28 17.32
N GLY A 120 -6.14 -10.95 18.47
CA GLY A 120 -5.54 -10.53 19.72
C GLY A 120 -6.16 -9.26 20.34
N VAL A 121 -7.39 -8.87 19.98
CA VAL A 121 -8.02 -7.62 20.47
C VAL A 121 -8.00 -7.46 21.99
N VAL A 122 -8.37 -8.50 22.76
CA VAL A 122 -8.40 -8.45 24.23
C VAL A 122 -7.00 -8.29 24.84
N PRO A 123 -6.02 -9.17 24.54
CA PRO A 123 -4.67 -8.98 25.08
C PRO A 123 -4.03 -7.67 24.60
N LEU A 124 -4.33 -7.20 23.39
CA LEU A 124 -3.83 -5.90 22.91
C LEU A 124 -4.48 -4.71 23.60
N ALA A 125 -5.77 -4.78 23.93
CA ALA A 125 -6.44 -3.74 24.71
C ALA A 125 -5.83 -3.60 26.11
N LEU A 126 -5.60 -4.73 26.79
CA LEU A 126 -4.94 -4.75 28.09
C LEU A 126 -3.47 -4.30 27.99
N ALA A 127 -2.76 -4.71 26.94
CA ALA A 127 -1.40 -4.29 26.68
C ALA A 127 -1.28 -2.77 26.44
N ALA A 128 -2.18 -2.21 25.63
CA ALA A 128 -2.30 -0.77 25.38
C ALA A 128 -2.56 0.01 26.66
N ALA A 129 -3.54 -0.41 27.45
CA ALA A 129 -3.86 0.21 28.73
C ALA A 129 -2.68 0.13 29.71
N GLY A 130 -2.03 -1.03 29.86
CA GLY A 130 -0.89 -1.22 30.76
C GLY A 130 0.35 -0.40 30.36
N ALA A 131 0.68 -0.36 29.07
CA ALA A 131 1.80 0.42 28.57
C ALA A 131 1.59 1.94 28.80
N TYR A 132 0.40 2.46 28.49
CA TYR A 132 0.09 3.87 28.73
C TYR A 132 -0.07 4.20 30.21
N PHE A 133 -0.58 3.27 31.02
CA PHE A 133 -0.61 3.41 32.47
C PHE A 133 0.78 3.64 33.04
N GLY A 134 1.76 2.81 32.69
CA GLY A 134 3.12 2.95 33.21
C GLY A 134 3.80 4.24 32.75
N VAL A 135 3.66 4.61 31.46
CA VAL A 135 4.28 5.83 30.93
C VAL A 135 3.66 7.10 31.50
N TYR A 136 2.33 7.22 31.54
CA TYR A 136 1.66 8.41 32.03
C TYR A 136 1.60 8.46 33.56
N GLY A 137 1.48 7.31 34.24
CA GLY A 137 1.58 7.23 35.70
C GLY A 137 2.93 7.64 36.24
N LEU A 138 4.00 7.53 35.43
CA LEU A 138 5.32 8.07 35.79
C LEU A 138 5.31 9.60 35.90
N ILE A 139 4.41 10.33 35.24
CA ILE A 139 4.42 11.82 35.24
C ILE A 139 4.38 12.42 36.65
N PRO A 140 3.39 12.10 37.52
CA PRO A 140 3.37 12.60 38.90
C PRO A 140 4.53 12.03 39.74
N VAL A 141 4.86 10.75 39.59
CA VAL A 141 5.93 10.08 40.35
C VAL A 141 7.31 10.68 40.05
N PHE A 142 7.56 11.02 38.79
CA PHE A 142 8.84 11.49 38.33
C PHE A 142 9.18 12.90 38.83
N ALA A 143 8.18 13.76 38.96
CA ALA A 143 8.39 15.10 39.52
C ALA A 143 8.95 15.00 40.94
N GLU A 144 8.42 14.07 41.74
CA GLU A 144 8.90 13.83 43.10
C GLU A 144 10.26 13.11 43.11
N HIS A 145 10.47 12.16 42.20
CA HIS A 145 11.76 11.50 42.04
C HIS A 145 12.89 12.49 41.75
N VAL A 146 12.69 13.40 40.79
CA VAL A 146 13.70 14.41 40.45
C VAL A 146 13.90 15.40 41.60
N ARG A 147 12.85 15.81 42.32
CA ARG A 147 12.99 16.68 43.49
C ARG A 147 13.86 16.04 44.59
N ALA A 148 13.73 14.73 44.79
CA ALA A 148 14.50 14.00 45.80
C ALA A 148 16.01 13.92 45.49
N ILE A 149 16.42 14.03 44.22
CA ILE A 149 17.81 13.89 43.77
C ILE A 149 18.46 15.21 43.32
N VAL A 150 17.72 16.33 43.37
CA VAL A 150 18.22 17.65 42.95
C VAL A 150 18.78 18.41 44.17
N PRO A 151 20.04 18.88 44.14
CA PRO A 151 20.66 19.58 45.26
C PRO A 151 20.00 20.92 45.63
N GLU A 152 19.47 21.64 44.64
CA GLU A 152 18.90 22.98 44.81
C GLU A 152 17.38 22.98 44.53
N PRO A 153 16.54 23.12 45.58
CA PRO A 153 15.07 23.05 45.46
C PRO A 153 14.48 24.05 44.45
N GLY A 154 15.07 25.25 44.35
CA GLY A 154 14.64 26.30 43.42
C GLY A 154 14.82 25.97 41.94
N SER A 155 15.66 24.97 41.60
CA SER A 155 15.89 24.54 40.21
C SER A 155 15.12 23.26 39.84
N ALA A 156 14.46 22.61 40.81
CA ALA A 156 13.81 21.31 40.60
C ALA A 156 12.69 21.37 39.55
N GLY A 157 11.89 22.44 39.53
CA GLY A 157 10.82 22.63 38.54
C GLY A 157 11.34 22.68 37.09
N LEU A 158 12.40 23.45 36.85
CA LEU A 158 13.05 23.53 35.53
C LEU A 158 13.68 22.20 35.12
N ARG A 159 14.37 21.51 36.05
CA ARG A 159 15.01 20.21 35.77
C ARG A 159 13.98 19.12 35.44
N VAL A 160 12.85 19.06 36.16
CA VAL A 160 11.71 18.20 35.81
C VAL A 160 11.21 18.52 34.41
N GLY A 161 11.01 19.80 34.11
CA GLY A 161 10.57 20.26 32.78
C GLY A 161 11.51 19.80 31.66
N VAL A 162 12.82 20.06 31.79
CA VAL A 162 13.84 19.68 30.82
C VAL A 162 13.88 18.15 30.62
N LEU A 163 13.95 17.36 31.70
CA LEU A 163 14.02 15.91 31.60
C LEU A 163 12.75 15.29 31.00
N HIS A 164 11.59 15.89 31.27
CA HIS A 164 10.34 15.47 30.65
C HIS A 164 10.34 15.81 29.15
N SER A 165 10.85 16.97 28.77
CA SER A 165 11.00 17.38 27.37
C SER A 165 11.98 16.51 26.59
N VAL A 166 13.07 16.02 27.20
CA VAL A 166 14.00 15.06 26.56
C VAL A 166 13.26 13.83 26.02
N MET A 167 12.31 13.29 26.78
CA MET A 167 11.49 12.16 26.34
C MET A 167 10.68 12.51 25.08
N TRP A 168 9.97 13.64 25.08
CA TRP A 168 9.19 14.07 23.92
C TRP A 168 10.04 14.41 22.70
N GLY A 169 11.25 14.95 22.90
CA GLY A 169 12.22 15.19 21.82
C GLY A 169 12.66 13.88 21.15
N ALA A 170 12.92 12.84 21.94
CA ALA A 170 13.18 11.51 21.39
C ALA A 170 11.95 10.88 20.73
N SER A 171 10.75 11.12 21.27
CA SER A 171 9.51 10.67 20.63
C SER A 171 9.26 11.32 19.28
N LEU A 172 9.58 12.62 19.14
CA LEU A 172 9.50 13.36 17.89
C LEU A 172 10.37 12.74 16.80
N ILE A 173 11.62 12.40 17.13
CA ILE A 173 12.55 11.76 16.18
C ILE A 173 12.12 10.32 15.90
N GLY A 174 11.77 9.58 16.97
CA GLY A 174 11.35 8.18 16.90
C GLY A 174 10.09 7.99 16.06
N SER A 175 9.15 8.93 16.06
CA SER A 175 7.89 8.76 15.33
C SER A 175 8.07 8.64 13.83
N PHE A 176 9.04 9.35 13.23
CA PHE A 176 9.39 9.22 11.81
C PHE A 176 10.03 7.86 11.49
N TRP A 177 10.93 7.40 12.36
CA TRP A 177 11.62 6.12 12.17
C TRP A 177 10.65 4.94 12.30
N TRP A 178 9.85 4.93 13.37
CA TRP A 178 8.85 3.88 13.61
C TRP A 178 7.76 3.87 12.56
N GLY A 179 7.33 5.04 12.04
CA GLY A 179 6.33 5.08 10.97
C GLY A 179 6.82 4.37 9.71
N LYS A 180 8.08 4.62 9.34
CA LYS A 180 8.73 3.95 8.20
C LYS A 180 9.04 2.48 8.47
N HIS A 181 9.41 2.13 9.70
CA HIS A 181 9.66 0.76 10.11
C HIS A 181 8.39 -0.08 10.05
N ASN A 182 7.28 0.44 10.58
CA ASN A 182 5.97 -0.21 10.56
C ASN A 182 5.48 -0.46 9.12
N ASP A 183 5.69 0.50 8.21
CA ASP A 183 5.37 0.32 6.78
C ASP A 183 6.22 -0.78 6.11
N ARG A 184 7.49 -0.94 6.53
CA ARG A 184 8.43 -1.89 5.92
C ARG A 184 8.33 -3.29 6.48
N ALA A 185 8.20 -3.39 7.81
CA ALA A 185 8.21 -4.65 8.52
C ALA A 185 6.85 -5.35 8.45
N GLN A 186 5.76 -4.60 8.20
CA GLN A 186 4.37 -5.11 8.18
C GLN A 186 4.00 -5.94 9.43
N ARG A 187 4.69 -5.67 10.56
CA ARG A 187 4.53 -6.37 11.84
C ARG A 187 4.30 -5.36 12.98
N PRO A 188 3.21 -4.57 12.92
CA PRO A 188 2.90 -3.56 13.92
C PRO A 188 2.80 -4.09 15.35
N VAL A 189 2.27 -5.30 15.56
CA VAL A 189 2.07 -5.83 16.92
C VAL A 189 3.40 -6.18 17.58
N ARG A 190 4.35 -6.74 16.82
CA ARG A 190 5.71 -6.97 17.30
C ARG A 190 6.43 -5.65 17.63
N ALA A 191 6.27 -4.63 16.79
CA ALA A 191 6.83 -3.30 17.05
C ALA A 191 6.26 -2.71 18.35
N PHE A 192 4.94 -2.86 18.57
CA PHE A 192 4.29 -2.46 19.82
C PHE A 192 4.87 -3.18 21.04
N ALA A 193 5.01 -4.51 20.98
CA ALA A 193 5.51 -5.31 22.11
C ALA A 193 6.96 -4.93 22.48
N LEU A 194 7.85 -4.78 21.49
CA LEU A 194 9.23 -4.36 21.70
C LEU A 194 9.32 -2.94 22.28
N ALA A 195 8.50 -2.03 21.78
CA ALA A 195 8.42 -0.67 22.29
C ALA A 195 7.91 -0.61 23.72
N ALA A 196 6.89 -1.39 24.06
CA ALA A 196 6.36 -1.47 25.43
C ALA A 196 7.42 -2.03 26.40
N ALA A 197 8.17 -3.05 25.97
CA ALA A 197 9.29 -3.61 26.76
C ALA A 197 10.42 -2.58 26.94
N GLY A 198 10.78 -1.84 25.88
CA GLY A 198 11.77 -0.76 25.96
C GLY A 198 11.34 0.38 26.88
N CYS A 199 10.06 0.75 26.87
CA CYS A 199 9.50 1.69 27.84
C CYS A 199 9.61 1.15 29.27
N ALA A 200 9.19 -0.09 29.51
CA ALA A 200 9.23 -0.70 30.84
C ALA A 200 10.67 -0.77 31.41
N ALA A 201 11.62 -1.23 30.61
CA ALA A 201 13.02 -1.32 31.00
C ALA A 201 13.63 0.06 31.30
N SER A 202 13.33 1.05 30.46
CA SER A 202 13.79 2.42 30.70
C SER A 202 13.19 3.02 31.97
N ILE A 203 11.88 2.84 32.21
CA ILE A 203 11.22 3.32 33.43
C ILE A 203 11.82 2.64 34.66
N ALA A 204 12.08 1.32 34.62
CA ALA A 204 12.72 0.62 35.72
C ALA A 204 14.11 1.18 36.05
N ALA A 205 14.90 1.53 35.03
CA ALA A 205 16.22 2.12 35.21
C ALA A 205 16.19 3.49 35.91
N LEU A 206 15.07 4.22 35.85
CA LEU A 206 14.91 5.47 36.60
C LEU A 206 14.81 5.26 38.11
N ALA A 207 14.58 4.03 38.60
CA ALA A 207 14.58 3.75 40.03
C ALA A 207 16.01 3.64 40.62
N LEU A 208 17.04 3.60 39.77
CA LEU A 208 18.43 3.59 40.19
C LEU A 208 18.81 4.93 40.84
N PRO A 209 19.72 4.93 41.83
CA PRO A 209 20.16 6.13 42.53
C PRO A 209 21.12 6.94 41.64
N LEU A 210 20.57 7.55 40.58
CA LEU A 210 21.31 8.28 39.57
C LEU A 210 21.13 9.78 39.75
N GLU A 211 22.16 10.54 39.39
CA GLU A 211 22.03 12.00 39.29
C GLU A 211 21.11 12.41 38.13
N PRO A 212 20.47 13.60 38.18
CA PRO A 212 19.51 14.04 37.17
C PRO A 212 20.00 13.94 35.71
N VAL A 213 21.28 14.23 35.45
CA VAL A 213 21.87 14.18 34.10
C VAL A 213 21.98 12.73 33.59
N ALA A 214 22.25 11.77 34.48
CA ALA A 214 22.34 10.36 34.13
C ALA A 214 20.98 9.72 33.79
N LEU A 215 19.87 10.43 34.02
CA LEU A 215 18.53 10.02 33.59
C LEU A 215 18.27 10.27 32.09
N ILE A 216 19.05 11.15 31.45
CA ILE A 216 18.85 11.57 30.05
C ILE A 216 18.84 10.37 29.07
N PRO A 217 19.82 9.44 29.09
CA PRO A 217 19.83 8.31 28.15
C PRO A 217 18.58 7.44 28.27
N PHE A 218 18.12 7.18 29.49
CA PHE A 218 16.90 6.42 29.73
C PHE A 218 15.67 7.18 29.20
N ARG A 219 15.58 8.50 29.42
CA ARG A 219 14.52 9.33 28.84
C ARG A 219 14.51 9.33 27.32
N LEU A 220 15.68 9.33 26.68
CA LEU A 220 15.79 9.21 25.22
C LEU A 220 15.27 7.85 24.73
N VAL A 221 15.68 6.74 25.36
CA VAL A 221 15.20 5.40 25.02
C VAL A 221 13.70 5.29 25.22
N GLN A 222 13.19 5.77 26.36
CA GLN A 222 11.77 5.78 26.67
C GLN A 222 10.99 6.55 25.61
N GLY A 223 11.45 7.75 25.25
CA GLY A 223 10.80 8.58 24.24
C GLY A 223 10.77 7.94 22.86
N PHE A 224 11.90 7.39 22.42
CA PHE A 224 12.00 6.68 21.14
C PHE A 224 11.06 5.47 21.07
N CYS A 225 11.00 4.66 22.13
CA CYS A 225 10.09 3.52 22.21
C CYS A 225 8.63 3.95 22.31
N PHE A 226 8.31 4.95 23.14
CA PHE A 226 6.96 5.46 23.34
C PHE A 226 6.32 5.91 22.03
N ALA A 227 7.11 6.47 21.11
CA ALA A 227 6.64 6.89 19.81
C ALA A 227 5.97 5.77 19.00
N ALA A 228 6.38 4.52 19.18
CA ALA A 228 5.83 3.39 18.44
C ALA A 228 4.46 2.92 18.93
N LEU A 229 4.14 3.09 20.22
CA LEU A 229 2.98 2.45 20.86
C LEU A 229 1.65 2.79 20.15
N ALA A 230 1.30 4.07 20.07
CA ALA A 230 0.04 4.48 19.45
C ALA A 230 -0.01 4.15 17.96
N GLN A 231 1.02 4.51 17.20
CA GLN A 231 1.04 4.33 15.75
C GLN A 231 1.03 2.86 15.32
N SER A 232 1.70 1.97 16.07
CA SER A 232 1.69 0.53 15.80
C SER A 232 0.31 -0.06 16.09
N LEU A 233 -0.32 0.33 17.20
CA LEU A 233 -1.67 -0.13 17.54
C LEU A 233 -2.70 0.36 16.51
N PHE A 234 -2.62 1.63 16.11
CA PHE A 234 -3.51 2.21 15.09
C PHE A 234 -3.34 1.55 13.74
N LEU A 235 -2.10 1.22 13.35
CA LEU A 235 -1.84 0.51 12.10
C LEU A 235 -2.42 -0.90 12.11
N HIS A 236 -2.27 -1.66 13.21
CA HIS A 236 -2.84 -3.00 13.33
C HIS A 236 -4.37 -3.00 13.21
N PHE A 237 -5.04 -2.14 13.98
CA PHE A 237 -6.50 -2.04 13.95
C PHE A 237 -7.00 -1.48 12.60
N GLY A 238 -6.30 -0.48 12.05
CA GLY A 238 -6.63 0.11 10.76
C GLY A 238 -6.44 -0.85 9.58
N ASN A 239 -5.51 -1.81 9.67
CA ASN A 239 -5.30 -2.85 8.66
C ASN A 239 -6.41 -3.91 8.66
N HIS A 240 -7.13 -4.09 9.78
CA HIS A 240 -8.27 -5.00 9.88
C HIS A 240 -9.62 -4.31 9.66
N ALA A 241 -9.62 -3.00 9.40
CA ALA A 241 -10.81 -2.20 9.19
C ALA A 241 -11.11 -1.97 7.70
N ARG A 242 -12.40 -2.01 7.34
CA ARG A 242 -12.88 -1.50 6.04
C ARG A 242 -12.67 0.01 5.97
N ALA A 243 -12.60 0.57 4.76
CA ALA A 243 -12.31 2.00 4.57
C ALA A 243 -13.27 2.91 5.35
N GLU A 244 -14.57 2.61 5.32
CA GLU A 244 -15.64 3.39 5.97
C GLU A 244 -15.63 3.29 7.51
N SER A 245 -15.16 2.19 8.09
CA SER A 245 -15.12 1.97 9.54
C SER A 245 -13.74 2.16 10.15
N ARG A 246 -12.75 2.60 9.35
CA ARG A 246 -11.35 2.74 9.77
C ARG A 246 -11.18 3.73 10.92
N SER A 247 -11.89 4.87 10.87
CA SER A 247 -11.91 5.86 11.95
C SER A 247 -12.41 5.25 13.27
N ALA A 248 -13.44 4.40 13.21
CA ALA A 248 -14.00 3.74 14.38
C ALA A 248 -13.04 2.70 14.99
N PHE A 249 -12.30 1.95 14.16
CA PHE A 249 -11.30 0.99 14.64
C PHE A 249 -10.09 1.69 15.28
N VAL A 250 -9.59 2.76 14.66
CA VAL A 250 -8.51 3.58 15.21
C VAL A 250 -8.96 4.27 16.51
N SER A 251 -10.18 4.81 16.55
CA SER A 251 -10.77 5.40 17.76
C SER A 251 -10.93 4.38 18.89
N THR A 252 -11.32 3.14 18.58
CA THR A 252 -11.41 2.06 19.56
C THR A 252 -10.03 1.70 20.12
N ALA A 253 -9.02 1.57 19.26
CA ALA A 253 -7.63 1.37 19.68
C ALA A 253 -7.13 2.52 20.58
N ASN A 254 -7.46 3.76 20.23
CA ASN A 254 -7.12 4.93 21.05
C ASN A 254 -7.81 4.91 22.41
N SER A 255 -9.06 4.44 22.49
CA SER A 255 -9.79 4.31 23.75
C SER A 255 -9.05 3.40 24.74
N TYR A 256 -8.42 2.32 24.28
CA TYR A 256 -7.60 1.45 25.13
C TYR A 256 -6.37 2.17 25.70
N LEU A 257 -5.72 3.01 24.89
CA LEU A 257 -4.60 3.83 25.31
C LEU A 257 -5.03 4.90 26.33
N LEU A 258 -6.17 5.56 26.10
CA LEU A 258 -6.74 6.60 26.98
C LEU A 258 -7.12 6.06 28.36
N VAL A 259 -7.60 4.82 28.45
CA VAL A 259 -7.84 4.14 29.74
C VAL A 259 -6.55 4.12 30.56
N GLY A 260 -5.44 3.69 29.95
CA GLY A 260 -4.12 3.70 30.60
C GLY A 260 -3.64 5.09 30.97
N GLN A 261 -3.72 6.04 30.03
CA GLN A 261 -3.29 7.43 30.23
C GLN A 261 -4.05 8.14 31.36
N SER A 262 -5.33 7.78 31.56
CA SER A 262 -6.17 8.37 32.61
C SER A 262 -5.97 7.67 33.95
N ALA A 263 -5.96 6.34 33.95
CA ALA A 263 -5.80 5.54 35.17
C ALA A 263 -4.40 5.70 35.78
N GLY A 264 -3.36 5.85 34.95
CA GLY A 264 -1.96 6.00 35.38
C GLY A 264 -1.78 7.09 36.42
N PRO A 265 -1.93 8.39 36.08
CA PRO A 265 -1.77 9.48 37.02
C PRO A 265 -2.74 9.42 38.21
N LEU A 266 -3.98 8.97 37.99
CA LEU A 266 -5.01 8.89 39.02
C LEU A 266 -4.63 7.91 40.14
N LEU A 267 -4.03 6.76 39.78
CA LEU A 267 -3.63 5.72 40.73
C LEU A 267 -2.17 5.87 41.20
N ALA A 268 -1.29 6.40 40.35
CA ALA A 268 0.12 6.61 40.67
C ALA A 268 0.36 7.78 41.63
N GLY A 269 -0.50 8.82 41.60
CA GLY A 269 -0.41 9.95 42.53
C GLY A 269 -0.46 9.53 44.00
N PRO A 270 -1.52 8.82 44.45
CA PRO A 270 -1.58 8.29 45.82
C PRO A 270 -0.45 7.31 46.16
N ALA A 271 0.08 6.57 45.18
CA ALA A 271 1.15 5.61 45.39
C ALA A 271 2.47 6.28 45.87
N VAL A 272 2.72 7.54 45.52
CA VAL A 272 3.87 8.32 46.02
C VAL A 272 3.74 8.61 47.53
N GLY A 273 2.52 8.64 48.07
CA GLY A 273 2.29 8.86 49.50
C GLY A 273 2.41 7.60 50.36
N THR A 274 2.38 6.42 49.75
CA THR A 274 2.38 5.12 50.47
C THR A 274 3.61 4.26 50.18
N LEU A 275 4.28 4.47 49.05
CA LEU A 275 5.49 3.76 48.66
C LEU A 275 6.69 4.71 48.59
N PRO A 276 7.92 4.22 48.85
CA PRO A 276 9.12 4.94 48.47
C PRO A 276 9.09 5.28 46.98
N VAL A 277 9.62 6.45 46.61
CA VAL A 277 9.55 6.95 45.23
C VAL A 277 10.12 5.94 44.21
N ALA A 278 11.23 5.27 44.52
CA ALA A 278 11.78 4.21 43.69
C ALA A 278 10.80 3.02 43.51
N GLY A 279 10.07 2.65 44.57
CA GLY A 279 9.03 1.62 44.51
C GLY A 279 7.84 2.03 43.62
N ALA A 280 7.43 3.30 43.68
CA ALA A 280 6.40 3.82 42.78
C ALA A 280 6.85 3.81 41.31
N VAL A 281 8.12 4.14 41.02
CA VAL A 281 8.71 4.04 39.67
C VAL A 281 8.72 2.58 39.19
N LEU A 282 9.16 1.63 40.02
CA LEU A 282 9.17 0.21 39.69
C LEU A 282 7.77 -0.36 39.47
N LEU A 283 6.75 0.12 40.20
CA LEU A 283 5.35 -0.23 39.96
C LEU A 283 4.91 0.19 38.55
N MET A 284 5.25 1.41 38.11
CA MET A 284 4.95 1.88 36.76
C MET A 284 5.65 1.03 35.69
N ALA A 285 6.92 0.68 35.93
CA ALA A 285 7.67 -0.20 35.05
C ALA A 285 7.04 -1.60 34.96
N ALA A 286 6.61 -2.16 36.10
CA ALA A 286 5.99 -3.47 36.17
C ALA A 286 4.67 -3.53 35.40
N VAL A 287 3.79 -2.53 35.53
CA VAL A 287 2.54 -2.47 34.78
C VAL A 287 2.78 -2.29 33.28
N CYS A 288 3.76 -1.47 32.89
CA CYS A 288 4.18 -1.35 31.49
C CYS A 288 4.74 -2.68 30.94
N GLY A 289 5.55 -3.37 31.74
CA GLY A 289 6.15 -4.67 31.40
C GLY A 289 5.11 -5.77 31.27
N ALA A 290 4.11 -5.80 32.14
CA ALA A 290 2.96 -6.70 32.01
C ALA A 290 2.22 -6.45 30.69
N GLY A 291 2.05 -5.18 30.30
CA GLY A 291 1.50 -4.84 28.98
C GLY A 291 2.34 -5.38 27.82
N ALA A 292 3.67 -5.29 27.90
CA ALA A 292 4.57 -5.87 26.90
C ALA A 292 4.43 -7.39 26.80
N ILE A 293 4.32 -8.09 27.95
CA ILE A 293 4.12 -9.54 28.01
C ILE A 293 2.79 -9.95 27.36
N LEU A 294 1.70 -9.23 27.65
CA LEU A 294 0.39 -9.50 27.06
C LEU A 294 0.39 -9.34 25.53
N ALA A 295 1.22 -8.45 25.00
CA ALA A 295 1.39 -8.29 23.55
C ALA A 295 2.21 -9.40 22.88
N LEU A 296 2.96 -10.24 23.63
CA LEU A 296 3.81 -11.29 23.04
C LEU A 296 3.02 -12.39 22.33
N GLY A 297 1.88 -12.81 22.88
CA GLY A 297 1.03 -13.82 22.24
C GLY A 297 0.53 -13.37 20.85
N PRO A 298 -0.13 -12.20 20.77
CA PRO A 298 -0.49 -11.57 19.49
C PRO A 298 0.70 -11.33 18.56
N ALA A 299 1.85 -10.91 19.08
CA ALA A 299 3.06 -10.68 18.28
C ALA A 299 3.66 -11.97 17.70
N ARG A 300 3.55 -13.09 18.40
CA ARG A 300 3.94 -14.41 17.89
C ARG A 300 2.96 -14.91 16.83
N ALA A 301 1.65 -14.72 17.03
CA ALA A 301 0.66 -15.03 16.01
C ALA A 301 0.83 -14.19 14.73
N GLU A 302 1.37 -12.97 14.84
CA GLU A 302 1.79 -12.14 13.70
C GLU A 302 3.05 -12.69 12.98
N HIS A 303 3.89 -13.47 13.67
CA HIS A 303 5.07 -14.16 13.13
C HIS A 303 4.72 -15.53 12.49
N ASP A 304 3.73 -16.23 13.06
CA ASP A 304 3.24 -17.53 12.60
C ASP A 304 2.16 -17.41 11.52
N ARG A 305 1.66 -16.19 11.23
CA ARG A 305 1.14 -15.94 9.89
C ARG A 305 2.33 -16.25 8.98
N PRO A 306 2.24 -17.27 8.09
CA PRO A 306 3.16 -17.25 6.99
C PRO A 306 3.08 -15.83 6.44
N GLU A 307 4.23 -15.17 6.24
CA GLU A 307 4.35 -14.47 4.99
C GLU A 307 3.96 -15.55 4.01
N THR A 308 2.67 -15.60 3.63
CA THR A 308 2.33 -16.32 2.43
C THR A 308 3.33 -15.71 1.47
N PRO A 309 4.25 -16.51 0.91
CA PRO A 309 4.88 -16.06 -0.31
C PRO A 309 3.73 -15.48 -1.15
N GLU A 310 3.95 -14.43 -1.92
CA GLU A 310 3.04 -14.20 -3.06
C GLU A 310 3.19 -15.46 -3.93
N GLU A 311 2.58 -16.57 -3.52
CA GLU A 311 2.78 -17.91 -4.03
C GLU A 311 1.93 -17.89 -5.26
N THR A 312 2.59 -17.57 -6.35
CA THR A 312 1.91 -17.45 -7.62
C THR A 312 1.52 -18.85 -8.04
N VAL A 313 0.21 -19.13 -8.03
CA VAL A 313 -0.31 -20.41 -8.49
C VAL A 313 -0.50 -20.32 -10.01
N PRO A 314 -0.14 -21.36 -10.77
CA PRO A 314 -0.49 -21.42 -12.17
C PRO A 314 -2.01 -21.25 -12.36
N LEU A 315 -2.41 -20.38 -13.29
CA LEU A 315 -3.78 -20.40 -13.80
C LEU A 315 -4.11 -21.85 -14.23
N PRO A 316 -5.21 -22.46 -13.79
CA PRO A 316 -5.55 -23.82 -14.20
C PRO A 316 -5.54 -23.92 -15.72
N THR A 317 -4.72 -24.80 -16.29
CA THR A 317 -4.82 -25.17 -17.71
C THR A 317 -6.19 -25.79 -17.92
N ALA A 318 -6.95 -25.28 -18.90
CA ALA A 318 -8.34 -25.61 -19.09
C ALA A 318 -8.56 -27.14 -19.10
N THR A 319 -9.27 -27.65 -18.11
CA THR A 319 -9.86 -28.99 -18.09
C THR A 319 -11.18 -29.05 -18.88
N GLU A 320 -11.71 -27.89 -19.27
CA GLU A 320 -12.86 -27.75 -20.16
C GLU A 320 -12.36 -27.47 -21.59
N PRO A 321 -13.04 -27.97 -22.64
CA PRO A 321 -12.60 -27.74 -24.02
C PRO A 321 -12.69 -26.24 -24.33
N ALA A 322 -11.53 -25.58 -24.41
CA ALA A 322 -11.43 -24.20 -24.87
C ALA A 322 -12.03 -24.11 -26.28
N ARG A 323 -12.82 -23.06 -26.53
CA ARG A 323 -13.32 -22.77 -27.88
C ARG A 323 -12.14 -22.60 -28.84
N SER A 324 -12.36 -22.82 -30.13
CA SER A 324 -11.32 -22.68 -31.16
C SER A 324 -10.77 -21.25 -31.32
N GLY A 325 -11.48 -20.24 -30.81
CA GLY A 325 -11.06 -18.84 -30.84
C GLY A 325 -11.74 -17.99 -29.77
N VAL A 326 -11.78 -16.68 -29.98
CA VAL A 326 -12.37 -15.72 -29.04
C VAL A 326 -13.85 -15.50 -29.33
N SER A 327 -14.70 -15.83 -28.37
CA SER A 327 -16.12 -15.50 -28.40
C SER A 327 -16.34 -14.14 -27.75
N VAL A 328 -16.74 -13.15 -28.55
CA VAL A 328 -17.07 -11.80 -28.08
C VAL A 328 -18.54 -11.49 -28.36
N ALA A 329 -19.20 -10.81 -27.43
CA ALA A 329 -20.58 -10.37 -27.57
C ALA A 329 -20.72 -8.87 -27.24
N PRO A 330 -21.70 -8.17 -27.83
CA PRO A 330 -22.06 -6.82 -27.40
C PRO A 330 -22.58 -6.84 -25.96
N PHE A 331 -22.36 -5.75 -25.22
CA PHE A 331 -22.92 -5.60 -23.87
C PHE A 331 -23.40 -4.18 -23.62
N THR A 332 -24.32 -4.04 -22.68
CA THR A 332 -24.81 -2.74 -22.23
C THR A 332 -23.78 -2.10 -21.31
N GLY A 333 -23.13 -1.04 -21.79
CA GLY A 333 -22.10 -0.31 -21.06
C GLY A 333 -22.69 0.58 -19.99
N TRP A 334 -22.00 0.66 -18.85
CA TRP A 334 -22.16 1.75 -17.90
C TRP A 334 -20.96 2.68 -18.03
N ARG A 335 -21.21 3.98 -18.22
CA ARG A 335 -20.15 4.97 -18.43
C ARG A 335 -20.31 6.10 -17.43
N ILE A 336 -19.23 6.78 -17.12
CA ILE A 336 -19.30 8.00 -16.34
C ILE A 336 -19.94 9.09 -17.21
N ALA A 337 -20.87 9.86 -16.65
CA ALA A 337 -21.54 10.95 -17.35
C ALA A 337 -20.50 11.97 -17.85
N ASP A 338 -20.66 12.46 -19.07
CA ASP A 338 -19.67 13.31 -19.75
C ASP A 338 -19.28 14.56 -18.93
N HIS A 339 -20.24 15.16 -18.24
CA HIS A 339 -20.03 16.34 -17.39
C HIS A 339 -19.22 16.04 -16.12
N GLN A 340 -19.16 14.78 -15.67
CA GLN A 340 -18.34 14.32 -14.54
C GLN A 340 -16.99 13.74 -15.00
N LEU A 341 -16.87 13.40 -16.29
CA LEU A 341 -15.76 12.65 -16.84
C LEU A 341 -14.41 13.36 -16.59
N GLY A 342 -14.32 14.69 -16.73
CA GLY A 342 -13.09 15.45 -16.47
C GLY A 342 -12.68 15.51 -14.99
N ALA A 343 -13.65 15.72 -14.08
CA ALA A 343 -13.41 15.78 -12.63
C ALA A 343 -12.99 14.41 -12.07
N VAL A 344 -13.50 13.35 -12.68
CA VAL A 344 -13.33 11.98 -12.24
C VAL A 344 -12.08 11.36 -12.91
N ALA A 345 -11.83 11.62 -14.20
CA ALA A 345 -10.65 11.16 -14.95
C ALA A 345 -9.31 11.66 -14.41
N THR A 346 -9.25 12.94 -14.00
CA THR A 346 -8.02 13.56 -13.45
C THR A 346 -7.62 13.02 -12.08
N ARG A 347 -8.42 12.12 -11.49
CA ARG A 347 -8.20 11.57 -10.14
C ARG A 347 -7.92 10.06 -10.12
N TYR A 348 -7.90 9.36 -11.26
CA TYR A 348 -7.78 7.90 -11.25
C TYR A 348 -6.34 7.39 -11.34
N ALA A 349 -5.84 6.91 -10.20
CA ALA A 349 -4.99 5.74 -10.16
C ALA A 349 -5.88 4.58 -9.67
N THR A 350 -6.20 3.62 -10.55
CA THR A 350 -6.83 2.31 -10.26
C THR A 350 -8.15 2.30 -9.43
N PRO A 351 -9.30 1.86 -10.00
CA PRO A 351 -10.59 1.78 -9.30
C PRO A 351 -10.63 0.85 -8.08
N TRP A 352 -9.64 -0.05 -7.94
CA TRP A 352 -9.57 -1.06 -6.87
C TRP A 352 -9.48 -0.49 -5.46
N GLU A 353 -9.16 0.81 -5.30
CA GLU A 353 -9.12 1.46 -3.99
C GLU A 353 -10.49 2.00 -3.52
N ARG A 354 -11.55 1.89 -4.35
CA ARG A 354 -12.89 2.40 -4.01
C ARG A 354 -13.81 1.30 -3.48
N SER A 355 -14.66 1.67 -2.54
CA SER A 355 -15.66 0.76 -1.96
C SER A 355 -16.84 0.54 -2.90
N THR A 356 -17.43 -0.66 -2.81
CA THR A 356 -18.72 -1.02 -3.39
C THR A 356 -19.78 0.07 -3.24
N ASP A 357 -19.82 0.72 -2.08
CA ASP A 357 -20.78 1.78 -1.78
C ASP A 357 -20.62 3.00 -2.70
N THR A 358 -19.39 3.33 -3.10
CA THR A 358 -19.14 4.42 -4.07
C THR A 358 -19.79 4.10 -5.41
N PHE A 359 -19.64 2.85 -5.85
CA PHE A 359 -20.14 2.41 -7.15
C PHE A 359 -21.67 2.37 -7.18
N LEU A 360 -22.28 1.75 -6.17
CA LEU A 360 -23.75 1.72 -6.02
C LEU A 360 -24.33 3.14 -5.92
N ARG A 361 -23.64 4.05 -5.21
CA ARG A 361 -24.03 5.46 -5.13
C ARG A 361 -23.97 6.13 -6.50
N TRP A 362 -22.93 5.90 -7.28
CA TRP A 362 -22.81 6.49 -8.61
C TRP A 362 -23.90 6.03 -9.57
N GLN A 363 -24.34 4.78 -9.46
CA GLN A 363 -25.53 4.32 -10.18
C GLN A 363 -26.78 5.08 -9.76
N ARG A 364 -27.00 5.28 -8.44
CA ARG A 364 -28.20 5.97 -7.91
C ARG A 364 -28.21 7.48 -8.19
N THR A 365 -27.04 8.12 -8.20
CA THR A 365 -26.87 9.58 -8.35
C THR A 365 -26.71 10.02 -9.81
N GLY A 366 -26.75 9.09 -10.77
CA GLY A 366 -26.63 9.41 -12.19
C GLY A 366 -25.22 9.77 -12.65
N VAL A 367 -24.20 9.55 -11.80
CA VAL A 367 -22.78 9.67 -12.19
C VAL A 367 -22.43 8.57 -13.18
N LEU A 368 -22.99 7.38 -13.02
CA LEU A 368 -22.93 6.31 -14.00
C LEU A 368 -24.21 6.31 -14.85
N VAL A 369 -24.04 6.48 -16.16
CA VAL A 369 -25.09 6.42 -17.16
C VAL A 369 -25.01 5.08 -17.87
N ARG A 370 -26.14 4.39 -17.93
CA ARG A 370 -26.28 3.14 -18.66
C ARG A 370 -26.63 3.43 -20.12
N ASP A 371 -25.94 2.77 -21.05
CA ASP A 371 -26.32 2.81 -22.46
C ASP A 371 -27.65 2.08 -22.69
N GLN A 372 -28.43 2.49 -23.70
CA GLN A 372 -29.78 1.95 -23.87
C GLN A 372 -29.84 0.57 -24.53
N GLN A 373 -28.86 0.20 -25.35
CA GLN A 373 -28.82 -1.09 -26.03
C GLN A 373 -27.38 -1.65 -26.02
N PRO A 374 -27.23 -2.98 -26.02
CA PRO A 374 -25.93 -3.62 -26.14
C PRO A 374 -25.18 -3.16 -27.40
N ALA A 375 -23.86 -3.02 -27.27
CA ALA A 375 -22.98 -2.73 -28.39
C ALA A 375 -21.57 -3.30 -28.17
N LEU A 376 -20.79 -3.37 -29.25
CA LEU A 376 -19.33 -3.37 -29.14
C LEU A 376 -18.84 -1.92 -29.09
N TYR A 377 -17.66 -1.69 -28.55
CA TYR A 377 -17.12 -0.34 -28.46
C TYR A 377 -15.75 -0.27 -29.13
N ALA A 378 -15.56 0.69 -30.03
CA ALA A 378 -14.22 1.02 -30.51
C ALA A 378 -13.52 1.83 -29.43
N TYR A 379 -12.30 1.45 -29.10
CA TYR A 379 -11.46 2.14 -28.12
C TYR A 379 -10.20 2.62 -28.81
N GLU A 380 -9.87 3.90 -28.63
CA GLU A 380 -8.62 4.50 -29.09
C GLU A 380 -7.86 5.08 -27.92
N GLN A 381 -6.55 4.88 -27.94
CA GLN A 381 -5.62 5.54 -27.03
C GLN A 381 -4.50 6.17 -27.82
N VAL A 382 -4.28 7.47 -27.63
CA VAL A 382 -3.25 8.27 -28.29
C VAL A 382 -2.28 8.77 -27.23
N GLY A 383 -1.00 8.50 -27.42
CA GLY A 383 0.04 8.95 -26.50
C GLY A 383 1.38 9.20 -27.21
N PRO A 384 2.45 9.48 -26.45
CA PRO A 384 3.78 9.78 -27.00
C PRO A 384 4.42 8.62 -27.77
N HIS A 385 3.82 7.43 -27.74
CA HIS A 385 4.30 6.23 -28.40
C HIS A 385 3.42 5.77 -29.57
N GLY A 386 2.46 6.60 -29.99
CA GLY A 386 1.56 6.33 -31.09
C GLY A 386 0.12 6.07 -30.64
N THR A 387 -0.64 5.49 -31.56
CA THR A 387 -2.07 5.22 -31.39
C THR A 387 -2.31 3.73 -31.27
N LEU A 388 -3.05 3.32 -30.24
CA LEU A 388 -3.56 1.97 -30.06
C LEU A 388 -5.06 1.98 -30.30
N ARG A 389 -5.56 1.06 -31.12
CA ARG A 389 -6.99 0.82 -31.33
C ARG A 389 -7.35 -0.61 -31.02
N GLY A 390 -8.50 -0.80 -30.39
CA GLY A 390 -9.05 -2.12 -30.13
C GLY A 390 -10.57 -2.10 -30.08
N VAL A 391 -11.16 -3.28 -30.15
CA VAL A 391 -12.59 -3.48 -29.94
C VAL A 391 -12.83 -4.00 -28.52
N LEU A 392 -13.76 -3.39 -27.82
CA LEU A 392 -14.18 -3.79 -26.48
C LEU A 392 -15.51 -4.52 -26.57
N GLY A 393 -15.59 -5.70 -25.96
CA GLY A 393 -16.82 -6.48 -25.84
C GLY A 393 -16.79 -7.42 -24.64
N ALA A 394 -17.89 -8.14 -24.42
CA ALA A 394 -17.97 -9.19 -23.41
C ALA A 394 -17.33 -10.46 -23.96
N VAL A 395 -16.18 -10.85 -23.40
CA VAL A 395 -15.41 -12.02 -23.82
C VAL A 395 -15.76 -13.21 -22.94
N HIS A 396 -16.16 -14.32 -23.56
CA HIS A 396 -16.48 -15.56 -22.85
C HIS A 396 -15.23 -16.15 -22.20
N LEU A 397 -15.33 -16.61 -20.95
CA LEU A 397 -14.19 -17.13 -20.17
C LEU A 397 -13.59 -18.44 -20.71
N ASP A 398 -14.33 -19.15 -21.58
CA ASP A 398 -13.87 -20.36 -22.30
C ASP A 398 -13.36 -20.07 -23.72
N SER A 399 -13.18 -18.79 -24.06
CA SER A 399 -12.46 -18.39 -25.27
C SER A 399 -11.01 -18.92 -25.26
N ALA A 400 -10.38 -18.99 -26.43
CA ALA A 400 -8.95 -19.30 -26.58
C ALA A 400 -8.05 -18.17 -26.05
N LEU A 401 -8.06 -17.95 -24.74
CA LEU A 401 -7.26 -16.96 -24.02
C LEU A 401 -5.97 -17.60 -23.53
N LEU A 402 -4.83 -17.09 -23.99
CA LEU A 402 -3.50 -17.64 -23.70
C LEU A 402 -2.84 -16.84 -22.57
N PRO A 403 -2.80 -17.36 -21.32
CA PRO A 403 -2.03 -16.74 -20.25
C PRO A 403 -0.54 -17.03 -20.41
N HIS A 404 0.30 -16.09 -19.95
CA HIS A 404 1.76 -16.22 -19.95
C HIS A 404 2.40 -15.88 -18.61
N GLU A 405 1.59 -15.60 -17.59
CA GLU A 405 2.01 -15.24 -16.23
C GLU A 405 1.17 -16.02 -15.19
N ASP A 406 1.77 -16.28 -14.04
CA ASP A 406 1.10 -16.85 -12.87
C ASP A 406 0.30 -15.78 -12.11
N ILE A 407 -0.64 -16.24 -11.27
CA ILE A 407 -1.49 -15.34 -10.50
C ILE A 407 -1.25 -15.53 -9.01
N ILE A 408 -1.42 -14.46 -8.25
CA ILE A 408 -1.45 -14.48 -6.78
C ILE A 408 -2.91 -14.75 -6.39
N PRO A 409 -3.22 -15.89 -5.75
CA PRO A 409 -4.59 -16.27 -5.41
C PRO A 409 -5.31 -15.23 -4.55
N GLU A 410 -4.64 -14.66 -3.55
CA GLU A 410 -5.23 -13.67 -2.64
C GLU A 410 -5.61 -12.39 -3.38
N ARG A 411 -4.79 -11.97 -4.36
CA ARG A 411 -5.11 -10.81 -5.20
C ARG A 411 -6.28 -11.11 -6.13
N ALA A 412 -6.32 -12.30 -6.72
CA ALA A 412 -7.45 -12.71 -7.56
C ALA A 412 -8.76 -12.80 -6.75
N GLY A 413 -8.71 -13.37 -5.54
CA GLY A 413 -9.84 -13.45 -4.62
C GLY A 413 -10.37 -12.07 -4.23
N GLY A 414 -9.49 -11.14 -3.83
CA GLY A 414 -9.93 -9.78 -3.52
C GLY A 414 -10.55 -9.03 -4.70
N ILE A 415 -10.14 -9.33 -5.93
CA ILE A 415 -10.79 -8.80 -7.14
C ILE A 415 -12.16 -9.46 -7.36
N ALA A 416 -12.29 -10.77 -7.08
CA ALA A 416 -13.55 -11.50 -7.21
C ALA A 416 -14.59 -10.98 -6.22
N ASP A 417 -14.20 -10.81 -4.95
CA ASP A 417 -15.05 -10.21 -3.90
C ASP A 417 -15.55 -8.82 -4.32
N LEU A 418 -14.67 -7.97 -4.86
CA LEU A 418 -15.06 -6.64 -5.32
C LEU A 418 -16.02 -6.69 -6.51
N MET A 419 -15.78 -7.58 -7.49
CA MET A 419 -16.69 -7.76 -8.63
C MET A 419 -18.07 -8.21 -8.15
N HIS A 420 -18.12 -9.18 -7.24
CA HIS A 420 -19.34 -9.70 -6.66
C HIS A 420 -20.11 -8.60 -5.90
N ASP A 421 -19.45 -7.94 -4.96
CA ASP A 421 -20.05 -6.92 -4.11
C ASP A 421 -20.59 -5.74 -4.94
N CYS A 422 -19.86 -5.30 -5.97
CA CYS A 422 -20.29 -4.21 -6.86
C CYS A 422 -21.31 -4.65 -7.92
N GLY A 423 -21.50 -5.96 -8.12
CA GLY A 423 -22.27 -6.48 -9.23
C GLY A 423 -21.73 -6.07 -10.61
N MET A 424 -20.44 -5.71 -10.73
CA MET A 424 -19.84 -5.20 -11.97
C MET A 424 -18.41 -5.69 -12.23
N ASN A 425 -18.05 -5.81 -13.51
CA ASN A 425 -16.66 -5.85 -13.94
C ASN A 425 -16.13 -4.42 -14.10
N LEU A 426 -15.11 -4.09 -13.32
CA LEU A 426 -14.61 -2.71 -13.21
C LEU A 426 -13.67 -2.30 -14.35
N ASP A 427 -12.88 -3.24 -14.85
CA ASP A 427 -11.85 -2.98 -15.86
C ASP A 427 -11.76 -4.13 -16.87
N PRO A 428 -11.45 -3.84 -18.15
CA PRO A 428 -11.29 -4.87 -19.14
C PRO A 428 -9.97 -5.65 -19.01
N LEU A 429 -9.96 -6.86 -19.57
CA LEU A 429 -8.73 -7.53 -19.98
C LEU A 429 -8.10 -6.78 -21.16
N LEU A 430 -6.78 -6.71 -21.24
CA LEU A 430 -6.09 -6.32 -22.47
C LEU A 430 -5.69 -7.58 -23.20
N LEU A 431 -6.25 -7.79 -24.38
CA LEU A 431 -6.09 -9.00 -25.18
C LEU A 431 -5.44 -8.65 -26.51
N GLY A 432 -4.32 -9.30 -26.82
CA GLY A 432 -3.68 -9.15 -28.13
C GLY A 432 -3.98 -10.36 -29.01
N TYR A 433 -4.34 -10.12 -30.26
CA TYR A 433 -4.53 -11.17 -31.26
C TYR A 433 -3.86 -10.78 -32.58
N SER A 434 -3.78 -11.74 -33.50
CA SER A 434 -3.34 -11.51 -34.88
C SER A 434 -4.53 -11.69 -35.81
N GLY A 435 -5.03 -10.59 -36.37
CA GLY A 435 -6.24 -10.56 -37.20
C GLY A 435 -5.98 -10.72 -38.70
N GLY A 436 -7.07 -10.82 -39.46
CA GLY A 436 -7.10 -10.65 -40.92
C GLY A 436 -7.40 -9.21 -41.35
N GLY A 437 -7.56 -8.28 -40.40
CA GLY A 437 -7.72 -6.84 -40.64
C GLY A 437 -9.17 -6.36 -40.82
N ARG A 438 -10.18 -7.25 -40.77
CA ARG A 438 -11.60 -6.84 -40.90
C ARG A 438 -12.04 -5.95 -39.74
N THR A 439 -11.76 -6.37 -38.50
CA THR A 439 -12.01 -5.61 -37.27
C THR A 439 -11.27 -4.28 -37.28
N SER A 440 -9.99 -4.29 -37.67
CA SER A 440 -9.16 -3.08 -37.82
C SER A 440 -9.78 -2.08 -38.82
N SER A 441 -10.39 -2.58 -39.91
CA SER A 441 -11.09 -1.75 -40.89
C SER A 441 -12.38 -1.14 -40.35
N TRP A 442 -13.14 -1.88 -39.54
CA TRP A 442 -14.28 -1.33 -38.80
C TRP A 442 -13.86 -0.25 -37.81
N LEU A 443 -12.82 -0.50 -36.99
CA LEU A 443 -12.28 0.50 -36.07
C LEU A 443 -11.82 1.78 -36.80
N ALA A 444 -11.15 1.64 -37.95
CA ALA A 444 -10.71 2.79 -38.75
C ALA A 444 -11.87 3.60 -39.37
N ARG A 445 -13.01 2.98 -39.65
CA ARG A 445 -14.23 3.67 -40.11
C ARG A 445 -14.93 4.36 -38.93
N THR A 446 -15.15 3.65 -37.83
CA THR A 446 -15.84 4.16 -36.64
C THR A 446 -15.12 5.36 -36.04
N THR A 447 -13.79 5.34 -35.97
CA THR A 447 -12.98 6.44 -35.40
C THR A 447 -12.99 7.74 -36.22
N ARG A 448 -13.65 7.77 -37.39
CA ARG A 448 -13.87 9.01 -38.18
C ARG A 448 -15.10 9.80 -37.74
N THR A 449 -15.95 9.23 -36.88
CA THR A 449 -17.12 9.90 -36.33
C THR A 449 -16.78 10.54 -34.97
N ALA A 450 -17.70 11.32 -34.42
CA ALA A 450 -17.52 11.91 -33.09
C ALA A 450 -17.46 10.82 -32.01
N PRO A 451 -16.49 10.88 -31.08
CA PRO A 451 -16.42 9.93 -29.97
C PRO A 451 -17.61 10.07 -29.03
N LEU A 452 -18.03 8.95 -28.46
CA LEU A 452 -19.02 8.89 -27.38
C LEU A 452 -18.47 9.43 -26.07
N ALA A 453 -17.17 9.23 -25.81
CA ALA A 453 -16.47 9.75 -24.65
C ALA A 453 -15.01 10.05 -25.00
N GLU A 454 -14.44 11.11 -24.43
CA GLU A 454 -13.05 11.51 -24.60
C GLU A 454 -12.46 11.96 -23.25
N VAL A 455 -11.27 11.45 -22.91
CA VAL A 455 -10.58 11.69 -21.65
C VAL A 455 -9.09 11.90 -21.87
N LEU A 456 -8.55 13.02 -21.41
CA LEU A 456 -7.12 13.19 -21.24
C LEU A 456 -6.72 12.74 -19.82
N ALA A 457 -5.99 11.63 -19.72
CA ALA A 457 -5.52 11.09 -18.46
C ALA A 457 -4.31 11.88 -17.92
N ASN A 458 -4.04 11.73 -16.62
CA ASN A 458 -2.93 12.42 -15.93
C ASN A 458 -1.54 12.06 -16.47
N ASP A 459 -1.41 10.92 -17.14
CA ASP A 459 -0.17 10.51 -17.80
C ASP A 459 0.02 11.15 -19.18
N GLY A 460 -0.89 12.06 -19.57
CA GLY A 460 -0.90 12.77 -20.83
C GLY A 460 -1.43 11.94 -22.01
N GLN A 461 -1.99 10.75 -21.76
CA GLN A 461 -2.59 9.94 -22.80
C GLN A 461 -4.06 10.30 -23.01
N LEU A 462 -4.45 10.42 -24.27
CA LEU A 462 -5.82 10.71 -24.68
C LEU A 462 -6.53 9.39 -24.96
N HIS A 463 -7.69 9.20 -24.35
CA HIS A 463 -8.52 8.01 -24.46
C HIS A 463 -9.87 8.37 -25.05
N ARG A 464 -10.33 7.57 -26.01
CA ARG A 464 -11.59 7.79 -26.70
C ARG A 464 -12.36 6.49 -26.86
N LEU A 465 -13.68 6.60 -26.79
CA LEU A 465 -14.61 5.49 -26.92
C LEU A 465 -15.67 5.84 -27.96
N TRP A 466 -16.01 4.90 -28.85
CA TRP A 466 -17.15 5.00 -29.77
C TRP A 466 -18.01 3.75 -29.63
N ARG A 467 -19.30 3.90 -29.88
CA ARG A 467 -20.25 2.79 -29.90
C ARG A 467 -20.36 2.22 -31.31
N ILE A 468 -20.21 0.91 -31.46
CA ILE A 468 -20.48 0.14 -32.69
C ILE A 468 -21.83 -0.54 -32.51
N ALA A 469 -22.91 0.14 -32.92
CA ALA A 469 -24.29 -0.34 -32.75
C ALA A 469 -24.83 -1.12 -33.96
N ASP A 470 -24.18 -1.04 -35.12
CA ASP A 470 -24.59 -1.73 -36.34
C ASP A 470 -24.48 -3.27 -36.17
N PRO A 471 -25.58 -4.04 -36.27
CA PRO A 471 -25.54 -5.49 -36.09
C PRO A 471 -24.63 -6.20 -37.10
N GLY A 472 -24.57 -5.74 -38.35
CA GLY A 472 -23.70 -6.32 -39.38
C GLY A 472 -22.22 -6.16 -39.03
N ALA A 473 -21.82 -4.96 -38.58
CA ALA A 473 -20.47 -4.74 -38.06
C ALA A 473 -20.14 -5.62 -36.85
N GLN A 474 -21.09 -5.81 -35.92
CA GLN A 474 -20.88 -6.65 -34.74
C GLN A 474 -20.68 -8.13 -35.11
N GLU A 475 -21.47 -8.64 -36.06
CA GLU A 475 -21.38 -10.01 -36.55
C GLU A 475 -20.05 -10.28 -37.25
N GLU A 476 -19.63 -9.40 -38.19
CA GLU A 476 -18.35 -9.56 -38.89
C GLU A 476 -17.13 -9.55 -37.94
N ILE A 477 -17.16 -8.70 -36.90
CA ILE A 477 -16.12 -8.65 -35.87
C ILE A 477 -16.10 -9.95 -35.06
N ALA A 478 -17.28 -10.42 -34.63
CA ALA A 478 -17.40 -11.66 -33.86
C ALA A 478 -16.92 -12.88 -34.66
N GLU A 479 -17.28 -12.97 -35.94
CA GLU A 479 -16.82 -14.04 -36.86
C GLU A 479 -15.29 -14.06 -37.02
N GLU A 480 -14.66 -12.89 -37.19
CA GLU A 480 -13.21 -12.85 -37.31
C GLU A 480 -12.56 -13.39 -36.03
N LEU A 481 -13.00 -12.92 -34.87
CA LEU A 481 -12.43 -13.27 -33.57
C LEU A 481 -12.68 -14.73 -33.17
N ALA A 482 -13.79 -15.34 -33.61
CA ALA A 482 -14.12 -16.75 -33.35
C ALA A 482 -13.10 -17.75 -33.91
N SER A 483 -12.27 -17.32 -34.86
CA SER A 483 -11.18 -18.12 -35.46
C SER A 483 -9.78 -17.80 -34.91
N ARG A 484 -9.68 -16.89 -33.92
CA ARG A 484 -8.40 -16.39 -33.41
C ARG A 484 -8.23 -16.70 -31.94
N ALA A 485 -7.03 -17.12 -31.54
CA ALA A 485 -6.61 -17.09 -30.15
C ALA A 485 -6.09 -15.69 -29.78
N ALA A 486 -6.27 -15.29 -28.53
CA ALA A 486 -5.74 -14.04 -28.01
C ALA A 486 -4.88 -14.29 -26.76
N PHE A 487 -3.72 -13.67 -26.69
CA PHE A 487 -2.92 -13.71 -25.46
C PHE A 487 -3.39 -12.62 -24.49
N ILE A 488 -3.37 -12.93 -23.20
CA ILE A 488 -3.73 -11.98 -22.15
C ILE A 488 -2.52 -11.06 -21.94
N ALA A 489 -2.53 -9.87 -22.53
CA ALA A 489 -1.44 -8.90 -22.35
C ALA A 489 -1.46 -8.29 -20.94
N ASP A 490 -2.64 -8.02 -20.39
CA ASP A 490 -2.82 -7.56 -19.01
C ASP A 490 -4.17 -8.03 -18.47
N GLY A 491 -4.20 -8.39 -17.19
CA GLY A 491 -5.43 -8.81 -16.50
C GLY A 491 -5.49 -10.28 -16.10
N HIS A 492 -4.38 -10.99 -15.96
CA HIS A 492 -4.36 -12.40 -15.52
C HIS A 492 -5.09 -12.62 -14.19
N HIS A 493 -4.88 -11.74 -13.19
CA HIS A 493 -5.62 -11.80 -11.94
C HIS A 493 -7.12 -11.52 -12.12
N ARG A 494 -7.51 -10.60 -13.03
CA ARG A 494 -8.93 -10.31 -13.34
C ARG A 494 -9.60 -11.49 -14.02
N HIS A 495 -8.90 -12.13 -14.95
CA HIS A 495 -9.36 -13.34 -15.61
C HIS A 495 -9.53 -14.50 -14.59
N ALA A 496 -8.57 -14.68 -13.68
CA ALA A 496 -8.69 -15.66 -12.60
C ALA A 496 -9.88 -15.36 -11.67
N ALA A 497 -10.04 -14.09 -11.28
CA ALA A 497 -11.15 -13.63 -10.44
C ALA A 497 -12.51 -13.91 -11.08
N ALA A 498 -12.69 -13.58 -12.36
CA ALA A 498 -13.93 -13.87 -13.08
C ALA A 498 -14.21 -15.38 -13.19
N ARG A 499 -13.18 -16.21 -13.41
CA ARG A 499 -13.34 -17.68 -13.39
C ARG A 499 -13.70 -18.20 -12.00
N GLN A 500 -13.16 -17.61 -10.93
CA GLN A 500 -13.53 -17.95 -9.56
C GLN A 500 -15.00 -17.60 -9.32
N LEU A 501 -15.40 -16.37 -9.64
CA LEU A 501 -16.75 -15.90 -9.46
C LEU A 501 -17.76 -16.76 -10.24
N ARG A 502 -17.46 -17.12 -11.50
CA ARG A 502 -18.27 -18.08 -12.28
C ARG A 502 -18.50 -19.40 -11.52
N ARG A 503 -17.45 -19.98 -10.93
CA ARG A 503 -17.57 -21.24 -10.17
C ARG A 503 -18.47 -21.07 -8.95
N GLU A 504 -18.42 -19.93 -8.28
CA GLU A 504 -19.26 -19.63 -7.12
C GLU A 504 -20.74 -19.53 -7.50
N TYR A 505 -21.08 -18.82 -8.58
CA TYR A 505 -22.46 -18.76 -9.11
C TYR A 505 -22.98 -20.14 -9.57
N TYR A 506 -22.16 -20.94 -10.26
CA TYR A 506 -22.56 -22.30 -10.64
C TYR A 506 -22.73 -23.22 -9.43
N ALA A 507 -21.89 -23.09 -8.40
CA ALA A 507 -22.01 -23.86 -7.16
C ALA A 507 -23.24 -23.45 -6.33
N ALA A 508 -23.67 -22.19 -6.44
CA ALA A 508 -24.91 -21.68 -5.84
C ALA A 508 -26.18 -22.13 -6.59
N GLY A 509 -26.04 -22.67 -7.80
CA GLY A 509 -27.15 -23.19 -8.61
C GLY A 509 -27.70 -22.20 -9.64
N ASP A 510 -27.05 -21.06 -9.86
CA ASP A 510 -27.53 -20.00 -10.78
C ASP A 510 -27.39 -20.37 -12.27
N GLY A 511 -26.51 -21.33 -12.60
CA GLY A 511 -26.30 -21.80 -13.98
C GLY A 511 -25.59 -20.77 -14.89
N PRO A 512 -25.77 -20.86 -16.22
CA PRO A 512 -25.17 -19.90 -17.17
C PRO A 512 -25.73 -18.48 -17.01
N GLY A 513 -24.87 -17.47 -17.12
CA GLY A 513 -25.27 -16.08 -16.90
C GLY A 513 -24.20 -15.03 -17.23
N PRO A 514 -24.41 -13.76 -16.84
CA PRO A 514 -23.46 -12.67 -17.11
C PRO A 514 -22.06 -12.92 -16.54
N TRP A 515 -21.91 -13.75 -15.52
CA TRP A 515 -20.62 -14.14 -14.94
C TRP A 515 -19.76 -15.04 -15.87
N ASP A 516 -20.32 -15.56 -16.97
CA ASP A 516 -19.56 -16.34 -17.97
C ASP A 516 -18.67 -15.49 -18.88
N CYS A 517 -18.84 -14.16 -18.81
CA CYS A 517 -18.10 -13.21 -19.63
C CYS A 517 -17.42 -12.14 -18.77
N ILE A 518 -16.31 -11.61 -19.28
CA ILE A 518 -15.59 -10.46 -18.71
C ILE A 518 -15.32 -9.45 -19.84
N PRO A 519 -15.37 -8.12 -19.59
CA PRO A 519 -14.98 -7.16 -20.61
C PRO A 519 -13.54 -7.40 -21.07
N GLY A 520 -13.31 -7.40 -22.37
CA GLY A 520 -12.00 -7.56 -22.97
C GLY A 520 -11.78 -6.56 -24.10
N LEU A 521 -10.67 -5.83 -24.05
CA LEU A 521 -10.19 -4.96 -25.11
C LEU A 521 -9.28 -5.77 -26.02
N LEU A 522 -9.79 -6.11 -27.20
CA LEU A 522 -9.11 -6.89 -28.23
C LEU A 522 -8.37 -5.98 -29.19
N VAL A 523 -7.05 -6.12 -29.24
CA VAL A 523 -6.16 -5.33 -30.07
C VAL A 523 -5.50 -6.24 -31.12
N ASP A 524 -5.70 -5.89 -32.38
CA ASP A 524 -5.01 -6.53 -33.50
C ASP A 524 -3.55 -6.04 -33.50
N THR A 525 -2.65 -6.89 -33.00
CA THR A 525 -1.23 -6.55 -32.83
C THR A 525 -0.49 -6.34 -34.16
N GLY A 526 -1.05 -6.81 -35.28
CA GLY A 526 -0.49 -6.53 -36.61
C GLY A 526 -0.74 -5.09 -37.08
N HIS A 527 -1.83 -4.46 -36.63
CA HIS A 527 -2.23 -3.11 -37.01
C HIS A 527 -2.01 -2.07 -35.91
N SER A 528 -2.07 -2.48 -34.64
CA SER A 528 -1.88 -1.66 -33.45
C SER A 528 -0.98 -2.40 -32.45
N PRO A 529 0.33 -2.47 -32.70
CA PRO A 529 1.24 -3.22 -31.83
C PRO A 529 1.26 -2.64 -30.41
N LEU A 530 0.96 -3.48 -29.42
CA LEU A 530 1.23 -3.23 -28.01
C LEU A 530 2.75 -3.07 -27.79
N ARG A 531 3.11 -2.18 -26.89
CA ARG A 531 4.48 -1.99 -26.44
C ARG A 531 4.82 -3.07 -25.42
N LEU A 532 5.86 -3.83 -25.70
CA LEU A 532 6.50 -4.69 -24.70
C LEU A 532 7.66 -3.92 -24.07
N GLY A 533 7.50 -3.58 -22.79
CA GLY A 533 8.55 -2.99 -21.98
C GLY A 533 9.36 -4.06 -21.23
N PRO A 534 10.67 -3.84 -21.00
CA PRO A 534 11.45 -4.68 -20.11
C PRO A 534 10.98 -4.49 -18.67
N VAL A 535 11.06 -5.56 -17.89
CA VAL A 535 10.98 -5.48 -16.43
C VAL A 535 12.39 -5.71 -15.91
N HIS A 536 13.00 -4.72 -15.30
CA HIS A 536 14.35 -4.79 -14.73
C HIS A 536 14.32 -5.48 -13.36
N ARG A 537 15.46 -6.05 -12.94
CA ARG A 537 15.61 -6.65 -11.60
C ARG A 537 16.45 -5.73 -10.71
N VAL A 538 16.05 -5.57 -9.46
CA VAL A 538 16.89 -4.97 -8.42
C VAL A 538 17.04 -6.00 -7.31
N LEU A 539 18.29 -6.28 -6.94
CA LEU A 539 18.71 -7.32 -6.02
C LEU A 539 19.37 -6.64 -4.82
N PRO A 540 18.60 -6.27 -3.77
CA PRO A 540 19.11 -5.44 -2.67
C PRO A 540 20.15 -6.15 -1.80
N CYS A 541 20.06 -7.49 -1.70
CA CYS A 541 20.94 -8.32 -0.90
C CYS A 541 22.24 -8.74 -1.62
N ALA A 542 22.33 -8.50 -2.93
CA ALA A 542 23.46 -8.98 -3.72
C ALA A 542 24.70 -8.12 -3.48
N ASP A 543 25.79 -8.75 -3.04
CA ASP A 543 27.09 -8.10 -2.97
C ASP A 543 27.66 -7.89 -4.39
N PRO A 544 27.88 -6.64 -4.84
CA PRO A 544 28.30 -6.37 -6.21
C PRO A 544 29.61 -7.02 -6.63
N HIS A 545 30.61 -7.05 -5.74
CA HIS A 545 31.92 -7.60 -6.04
C HIS A 545 31.83 -9.12 -6.25
N THR A 546 31.23 -9.82 -5.30
CA THR A 546 31.04 -11.28 -5.35
C THR A 546 30.18 -11.68 -6.56
N ALA A 547 29.11 -10.93 -6.84
CA ALA A 547 28.22 -11.20 -7.95
C ALA A 547 28.91 -11.02 -9.32
N LEU A 548 29.70 -9.96 -9.50
CA LEU A 548 30.45 -9.72 -10.73
C LEU A 548 31.58 -10.75 -10.91
N GLN A 549 32.27 -11.12 -9.82
CA GLN A 549 33.28 -12.18 -9.84
C GLN A 549 32.66 -13.52 -10.25
N ALA A 550 31.54 -13.91 -9.64
CA ALA A 550 30.81 -15.13 -10.01
C ALA A 550 30.32 -15.09 -11.47
N ALA A 551 29.76 -13.96 -11.92
CA ALA A 551 29.31 -13.78 -13.30
C ALA A 551 30.46 -13.92 -14.31
N SER A 552 31.67 -13.43 -13.97
CA SER A 552 32.86 -13.51 -14.83
C SER A 552 33.29 -14.93 -15.19
N THR A 553 32.86 -15.94 -14.42
CA THR A 553 33.15 -17.35 -14.71
C THR A 553 32.40 -17.90 -15.93
N ARG A 554 31.28 -17.26 -16.31
CA ARG A 554 30.40 -17.68 -17.42
C ARG A 554 30.09 -16.59 -18.44
N PHE A 555 30.26 -15.33 -18.08
CA PHE A 555 30.01 -14.17 -18.93
C PHE A 555 31.29 -13.36 -19.12
N ARG A 556 31.44 -12.76 -20.30
CA ARG A 556 32.40 -11.67 -20.48
C ARG A 556 31.84 -10.43 -19.78
N VAL A 557 32.59 -9.90 -18.81
CA VAL A 557 32.23 -8.71 -18.04
C VAL A 557 33.06 -7.53 -18.54
N GLN A 558 32.41 -6.48 -19.03
CA GLN A 558 33.07 -5.26 -19.51
C GLN A 558 32.53 -4.04 -18.77
N ALA A 559 33.41 -3.23 -18.18
CA ALA A 559 33.00 -1.96 -17.57
C ALA A 559 32.42 -1.00 -18.62
N LEU A 560 31.29 -0.39 -18.32
CA LEU A 560 30.65 0.65 -19.11
C LEU A 560 30.87 2.02 -18.48
N ARG A 561 31.18 3.01 -19.32
CA ARG A 561 31.25 4.42 -18.93
C ARG A 561 29.95 5.15 -19.31
N GLY A 562 29.73 6.32 -18.73
CA GLY A 562 28.57 7.16 -19.04
C GLY A 562 27.35 6.85 -18.18
N ASP A 563 26.16 7.01 -18.76
CA ASP A 563 24.88 6.89 -18.07
C ASP A 563 23.91 5.97 -18.85
N LEU A 564 22.64 5.94 -18.44
CA LEU A 564 21.58 5.17 -19.11
C LEU A 564 21.46 5.43 -20.61
N ARG A 565 21.78 6.63 -21.11
CA ARG A 565 21.71 6.95 -22.54
C ARG A 565 22.80 6.23 -23.33
N ALA A 566 23.93 5.92 -22.71
CA ALA A 566 24.99 5.11 -23.29
C ALA A 566 24.78 3.60 -23.05
N TRP A 567 24.31 3.21 -21.86
CA TRP A 567 24.20 1.81 -21.48
C TRP A 567 23.09 1.05 -22.21
N LEU A 568 21.92 1.67 -22.40
CA LEU A 568 20.78 1.00 -23.02
C LEU A 568 21.00 0.67 -24.51
N PRO A 569 21.60 1.55 -25.34
CA PRO A 569 21.99 1.18 -26.70
C PRO A 569 23.01 0.04 -26.74
N ALA A 570 24.03 0.05 -25.88
CA ALA A 570 25.05 -1.02 -25.84
C ALA A 570 24.44 -2.38 -25.45
N LEU A 571 23.51 -2.37 -24.49
CA LEU A 571 22.71 -3.54 -24.13
C LEU A 571 21.89 -4.04 -25.32
N LYS A 572 21.14 -3.15 -25.97
CA LYS A 572 20.26 -3.49 -27.08
C LYS A 572 21.04 -4.08 -28.27
N GLU A 573 22.22 -3.56 -28.56
CA GLU A 573 23.07 -4.06 -29.64
C GLU A 573 23.61 -5.46 -29.32
N SER A 574 24.18 -5.64 -28.13
CA SER A 574 24.74 -6.93 -27.71
C SER A 574 23.68 -8.03 -27.63
N ALA A 575 22.48 -7.68 -27.16
CA ALA A 575 21.35 -8.58 -27.04
C ALA A 575 20.81 -9.10 -28.39
N ARG A 576 21.22 -8.54 -29.54
CA ARG A 576 20.85 -9.09 -30.86
C ARG A 576 21.59 -10.38 -31.20
N HIS A 577 22.75 -10.60 -30.58
CA HIS A 577 23.68 -11.67 -30.97
C HIS A 577 23.87 -12.71 -29.87
N THR A 578 23.75 -12.31 -28.60
CA THR A 578 24.02 -13.18 -27.46
C THR A 578 23.22 -12.71 -26.23
N PRO A 579 22.91 -13.60 -25.27
CA PRO A 579 22.39 -13.18 -23.97
C PRO A 579 23.25 -12.07 -23.35
N ALA A 580 22.62 -10.92 -23.11
CA ALA A 580 23.29 -9.72 -22.64
C ALA A 580 22.49 -9.00 -21.55
N TYR A 581 23.21 -8.42 -20.58
CA TYR A 581 22.64 -7.67 -19.45
C TYR A 581 23.52 -6.47 -19.11
N VAL A 582 22.93 -5.38 -18.64
CA VAL A 582 23.70 -4.32 -17.96
C VAL A 582 23.48 -4.43 -16.47
N VAL A 583 24.56 -4.69 -15.74
CA VAL A 583 24.56 -4.76 -14.27
C VAL A 583 25.07 -3.44 -13.71
N VAL A 584 24.26 -2.79 -12.90
CA VAL A 584 24.55 -1.48 -12.30
C VAL A 584 24.71 -1.65 -10.79
N THR A 585 25.81 -1.12 -10.26
CA THR A 585 26.13 -1.04 -8.83
C THR A 585 25.89 0.38 -8.33
N GLN A 586 26.28 0.69 -7.09
CA GLN A 586 26.16 2.06 -6.56
C GLN A 586 26.93 3.11 -7.38
N SER A 587 28.06 2.73 -7.98
CA SER A 587 29.00 3.67 -8.60
C SER A 587 29.44 3.29 -10.02
N GLN A 588 29.15 2.07 -10.47
CA GLN A 588 29.66 1.54 -11.73
C GLN A 588 28.57 0.77 -12.50
N ALA A 589 28.78 0.61 -13.81
CA ALA A 589 27.95 -0.23 -14.66
C ALA A 589 28.83 -1.18 -15.47
N PHE A 590 28.31 -2.39 -15.72
CA PHE A 590 29.01 -3.46 -16.42
C PHE A 590 28.08 -4.09 -17.45
N LEU A 591 28.59 -4.32 -18.66
CA LEU A 591 27.95 -5.13 -19.68
C LEU A 591 28.39 -6.59 -19.49
N LEU A 592 27.42 -7.47 -19.30
CA LEU A 592 27.62 -8.92 -19.29
C LEU A 592 27.15 -9.46 -20.64
N THR A 593 28.01 -10.18 -21.36
CA THR A 593 27.66 -10.88 -22.60
C THR A 593 28.07 -12.33 -22.52
N SER A 594 27.17 -13.24 -22.90
CA SER A 594 27.49 -14.67 -22.97
C SER A 594 28.51 -14.94 -24.10
N PRO A 595 29.51 -15.82 -23.87
CA PRO A 595 30.53 -16.15 -24.87
C PRO A 595 29.99 -16.95 -26.08
N GLY A 596 28.75 -17.46 -26.00
CA GLY A 596 28.04 -18.08 -27.12
C GLY A 596 26.53 -17.79 -27.10
N PRO A 597 25.82 -18.00 -28.23
CA PRO A 597 24.40 -17.69 -28.37
C PRO A 597 23.49 -18.65 -27.58
N HIS A 598 24.04 -19.76 -27.12
CA HIS A 598 23.34 -20.78 -26.34
C HIS A 598 24.13 -21.01 -25.06
N HIS A 599 23.48 -20.85 -23.91
CA HIS A 599 24.09 -21.28 -22.66
C HIS A 599 23.74 -22.76 -22.43
N PRO A 600 24.72 -23.64 -22.14
CA PRO A 600 24.45 -25.02 -21.78
C PRO A 600 23.82 -25.05 -20.38
N HIS A 601 22.49 -25.08 -20.31
CA HIS A 601 21.77 -25.42 -19.09
C HIS A 601 20.76 -26.53 -19.31
N ALA A 602 20.42 -27.13 -18.16
CA ALA A 602 19.76 -28.41 -17.90
C ALA A 602 18.80 -28.91 -18.99
N THR A 603 18.85 -30.22 -19.22
CA THR A 603 17.87 -31.01 -20.01
C THR A 603 16.41 -30.71 -19.64
N ASP A 604 16.17 -30.16 -18.46
CA ASP A 604 14.86 -30.00 -17.84
C ASP A 604 14.17 -28.66 -18.17
N VAL A 605 14.86 -27.71 -18.82
CA VAL A 605 14.22 -26.46 -19.31
C VAL A 605 13.64 -26.68 -20.70
N PRO A 606 12.37 -26.31 -20.98
CA PRO A 606 11.78 -26.47 -22.31
C PRO A 606 12.59 -25.75 -23.40
N PRO A 607 12.73 -26.33 -24.62
CA PRO A 607 13.52 -25.74 -25.70
C PRO A 607 13.18 -24.28 -26.02
N ALA A 608 11.90 -23.90 -25.92
CA ALA A 608 11.41 -22.54 -26.15
C ALA A 608 11.98 -21.50 -25.16
N LEU A 609 12.30 -21.90 -23.92
CA LEU A 609 12.85 -21.00 -22.90
C LEU A 609 14.37 -20.95 -22.89
N ARG A 610 15.06 -21.96 -23.43
CA ARG A 610 16.53 -22.08 -23.35
C ARG A 610 17.29 -20.91 -23.99
N ARG A 611 16.65 -20.21 -24.93
CA ARG A 611 17.22 -19.06 -25.64
C ARG A 611 16.79 -17.71 -25.07
N LEU A 612 15.81 -17.68 -24.17
CA LEU A 612 15.29 -16.44 -23.63
C LEU A 612 16.28 -15.86 -22.61
N HIS A 613 16.69 -14.61 -22.84
CA HIS A 613 17.61 -13.90 -21.95
C HIS A 613 17.06 -13.87 -20.52
N LEU A 614 15.75 -13.71 -20.36
CA LEU A 614 15.15 -13.68 -19.05
C LEU A 614 15.23 -15.02 -18.31
N SER A 615 15.09 -16.14 -19.02
CA SER A 615 15.24 -17.47 -18.43
C SER A 615 16.69 -17.72 -18.01
N ILE A 616 17.66 -17.29 -18.82
CA ILE A 616 19.09 -17.38 -18.47
C ILE A 616 19.41 -16.50 -17.25
N LEU A 617 18.83 -15.30 -17.14
CA LEU A 617 19.02 -14.45 -15.96
C LEU A 617 18.57 -15.17 -14.68
N HIS A 618 17.36 -15.73 -14.66
CA HIS A 618 16.82 -16.35 -13.44
C HIS A 618 17.55 -17.66 -13.10
N ASP A 619 17.68 -18.58 -14.06
CA ASP A 619 18.27 -19.89 -13.82
C ASP A 619 19.79 -19.84 -13.55
N LEU A 620 20.54 -19.06 -14.34
CA LEU A 620 22.00 -19.04 -14.23
C LEU A 620 22.50 -17.95 -13.29
N LEU A 621 22.13 -16.70 -13.56
CA LEU A 621 22.72 -15.57 -12.82
C LEU A 621 22.14 -15.49 -11.41
N ILE A 622 20.81 -15.44 -11.25
CA ILE A 622 20.16 -15.26 -9.95
C ILE A 622 20.28 -16.52 -9.10
N ASP A 623 19.85 -17.67 -9.61
CA ASP A 623 19.80 -18.92 -8.83
C ASP A 623 21.19 -19.57 -8.69
N LYS A 624 21.87 -19.90 -9.78
CA LYS A 624 23.13 -20.69 -9.70
C LYS A 624 24.36 -19.88 -9.29
N LEU A 625 24.57 -18.71 -9.89
CA LEU A 625 25.80 -17.92 -9.70
C LEU A 625 25.70 -16.99 -8.49
N TRP A 626 24.62 -16.24 -8.36
CA TRP A 626 24.42 -15.28 -7.27
C TRP A 626 23.75 -15.91 -6.05
N ARG A 627 23.10 -17.08 -6.21
CA ARG A 627 22.45 -17.85 -5.13
C ARG A 627 21.45 -16.99 -4.35
N ILE A 628 20.70 -16.17 -5.07
CA ILE A 628 19.68 -15.30 -4.50
C ILE A 628 18.38 -16.10 -4.50
N PRO A 629 17.80 -16.39 -3.31
CA PRO A 629 16.57 -17.15 -3.24
C PRO A 629 15.41 -16.30 -3.81
N ASP A 630 14.47 -16.96 -4.49
CA ASP A 630 13.25 -16.33 -4.99
C ASP A 630 12.23 -16.12 -3.87
N LEU A 631 12.61 -15.28 -2.89
CA LEU A 631 11.79 -14.88 -1.75
C LEU A 631 11.34 -13.42 -1.91
N PRO A 632 10.16 -13.05 -1.37
CA PRO A 632 9.69 -11.67 -1.40
C PRO A 632 10.75 -10.68 -0.91
N GLY A 633 10.99 -9.64 -1.71
CA GLY A 633 11.94 -8.57 -1.38
C GLY A 633 13.41 -8.83 -1.76
N GLN A 634 13.78 -10.07 -2.10
CA GLN A 634 15.13 -10.41 -2.58
C GLN A 634 15.31 -10.00 -4.05
N VAL A 635 14.27 -10.19 -4.85
CA VAL A 635 14.20 -9.75 -6.24
C VAL A 635 13.07 -8.74 -6.37
N LEU A 636 13.43 -7.50 -6.67
CA LEU A 636 12.49 -6.42 -6.91
C LEU A 636 12.36 -6.15 -8.41
N TYR A 637 11.16 -5.79 -8.84
CA TYR A 637 10.80 -5.66 -10.25
C TYR A 637 10.52 -4.18 -10.56
N GLU A 638 11.23 -3.62 -11.54
CA GLU A 638 11.13 -2.20 -11.91
C GLU A 638 10.91 -2.08 -13.43
N THR A 639 9.82 -1.44 -13.87
CA THR A 639 9.53 -1.24 -15.30
C THR A 639 10.33 -0.08 -15.92
N SER A 640 11.02 0.71 -15.10
CA SER A 640 11.86 1.84 -15.51
C SER A 640 13.32 1.58 -15.16
N ALA A 641 14.19 1.60 -16.18
CA ALA A 641 15.64 1.49 -16.00
C ALA A 641 16.17 2.59 -15.05
N ALA A 642 15.65 3.81 -15.19
CA ALA A 642 16.01 4.92 -14.31
C ALA A 642 15.61 4.68 -12.85
N SER A 643 14.44 4.09 -12.61
CA SER A 643 14.01 3.71 -11.25
C SER A 643 14.91 2.63 -10.67
N ALA A 644 15.21 1.59 -11.45
CA ALA A 644 16.09 0.50 -11.03
C ALA A 644 17.50 1.01 -10.64
N VAL A 645 18.10 1.86 -11.48
CA VAL A 645 19.42 2.46 -11.22
C VAL A 645 19.40 3.34 -9.97
N ARG A 646 18.42 4.27 -9.86
CA ARG A 646 18.32 5.16 -8.69
C ARG A 646 18.18 4.37 -7.38
N ARG A 647 17.40 3.29 -7.39
CA ARG A 647 17.19 2.46 -6.21
C ARG A 647 18.50 1.87 -5.69
N VAL A 648 19.35 1.37 -6.59
CA VAL A 648 20.65 0.79 -6.22
C VAL A 648 21.65 1.86 -5.82
N GLN A 649 21.72 2.97 -6.54
CA GLN A 649 22.57 4.11 -6.17
C GLN A 649 22.25 4.64 -4.76
N GLN A 650 20.98 4.62 -4.34
CA GLN A 650 20.57 5.09 -3.01
C GLN A 650 20.68 4.05 -1.90
N ARG A 651 20.54 2.76 -2.20
CA ARG A 651 20.33 1.71 -1.18
C ARG A 651 21.35 0.58 -1.21
N GLY A 652 22.22 0.52 -2.22
CA GLY A 652 23.10 -0.61 -2.44
C GLY A 652 22.45 -1.75 -3.21
N GLY A 653 23.21 -2.83 -3.38
CA GLY A 653 22.83 -4.00 -4.18
C GLY A 653 23.18 -3.89 -5.66
N LEU A 654 22.43 -4.61 -6.48
CA LEU A 654 22.63 -4.69 -7.93
C LEU A 654 21.33 -4.43 -8.69
N ALA A 655 21.40 -3.71 -9.81
CA ALA A 655 20.31 -3.60 -10.76
C ALA A 655 20.72 -4.31 -12.05
N VAL A 656 19.85 -5.17 -12.57
CA VAL A 656 20.03 -5.85 -13.85
C VAL A 656 19.05 -5.25 -14.84
N LEU A 657 19.61 -4.49 -15.80
CA LEU A 657 18.87 -3.93 -16.92
C LEU A 657 18.76 -4.96 -18.04
N LEU A 658 17.60 -4.97 -18.69
CA LEU A 658 17.13 -6.03 -19.57
C LEU A 658 16.59 -5.42 -20.86
N THR A 659 16.63 -6.19 -21.94
CA THR A 659 15.87 -5.90 -23.16
C THR A 659 14.44 -6.43 -23.03
N PRO A 660 13.44 -5.78 -23.66
CA PRO A 660 12.09 -6.32 -23.70
C PRO A 660 12.06 -7.66 -24.45
N LEU A 661 11.11 -8.53 -24.08
CA LEU A 661 10.76 -9.69 -24.90
C LEU A 661 10.14 -9.23 -26.22
N THR A 662 10.19 -10.09 -27.24
CA THR A 662 9.46 -9.92 -28.48
C THR A 662 8.09 -10.60 -28.41
N TYR A 663 7.20 -10.24 -29.33
CA TYR A 663 5.93 -10.96 -29.51
C TYR A 663 6.11 -12.41 -29.92
N GLU A 664 7.14 -12.66 -30.72
CA GLU A 664 7.47 -14.01 -31.14
C GLU A 664 7.88 -14.87 -29.95
N ASP A 665 8.65 -14.32 -29.01
CA ASP A 665 9.02 -15.01 -27.76
C ASP A 665 7.78 -15.41 -26.95
N LEU A 666 6.82 -14.49 -26.80
CA LEU A 666 5.57 -14.76 -26.08
C LEU A 666 4.70 -15.80 -26.78
N ARG A 667 4.56 -15.70 -28.10
CA ARG A 667 3.80 -16.65 -28.90
C ARG A 667 4.42 -18.03 -28.83
N ASN A 668 5.74 -18.14 -28.92
CA ASN A 668 6.46 -19.40 -28.85
C ASN A 668 6.35 -20.02 -27.45
N ALA A 669 6.46 -19.21 -26.38
CA ALA A 669 6.26 -19.68 -25.01
C ALA A 669 4.82 -20.18 -24.79
N ALA A 670 3.82 -19.41 -25.21
CA ALA A 670 2.41 -19.77 -25.09
C ALA A 670 2.06 -21.02 -25.91
N ALA A 671 2.52 -21.13 -27.16
CA ALA A 671 2.29 -22.29 -28.02
C ALA A 671 2.95 -23.57 -27.49
N ALA A 672 4.10 -23.44 -26.80
CA ALA A 672 4.75 -24.54 -26.12
C ALA A 672 4.10 -24.90 -24.77
N GLY A 673 3.09 -24.15 -24.32
CA GLY A 673 2.45 -24.33 -23.00
C GLY A 673 3.38 -23.97 -21.84
N VAL A 674 4.42 -23.18 -22.08
CA VAL A 674 5.45 -22.87 -21.09
C VAL A 674 5.24 -21.46 -20.52
N ARG A 675 5.37 -21.34 -19.19
CA ARG A 675 5.27 -20.06 -18.50
C ARG A 675 6.61 -19.35 -18.43
N LEU A 676 6.56 -18.04 -18.57
CA LEU A 676 7.73 -17.19 -18.38
C LEU A 676 7.93 -16.91 -16.89
N PRO A 677 9.16 -16.59 -16.44
CA PRO A 677 9.41 -16.19 -15.05
C PRO A 677 8.48 -15.05 -14.58
N GLY A 678 8.21 -14.93 -13.29
CA GLY A 678 7.32 -13.89 -12.76
C GLY A 678 7.66 -12.47 -13.25
N LYS A 679 6.64 -11.67 -13.59
CA LYS A 679 6.76 -10.29 -14.10
C LYS A 679 7.77 -10.20 -15.25
N SER A 680 7.56 -11.02 -16.28
CA SER A 680 8.42 -11.08 -17.46
C SER A 680 8.22 -9.92 -18.43
N THR A 681 7.00 -9.39 -18.49
CA THR A 681 6.61 -8.38 -19.48
C THR A 681 5.86 -7.24 -18.83
N SER A 682 6.03 -6.04 -19.39
CA SER A 682 5.20 -4.88 -19.08
C SER A 682 4.54 -4.42 -20.38
N PHE A 683 3.26 -4.76 -20.56
CA PHE A 683 2.51 -4.29 -21.71
C PHE A 683 2.03 -2.85 -21.51
N GLY A 684 2.12 -2.07 -22.57
CA GLY A 684 1.54 -0.75 -22.62
C GLY A 684 1.15 -0.34 -24.04
N PRO A 685 0.38 0.74 -24.18
CA PRO A 685 -0.31 1.39 -23.08
C PRO A 685 -1.51 0.54 -22.58
N LYS A 686 -1.86 0.69 -21.29
CA LYS A 686 -2.97 -0.06 -20.68
C LYS A 686 -4.28 0.69 -20.88
N PRO A 687 -5.43 -0.01 -21.00
CA PRO A 687 -6.72 0.64 -21.11
C PRO A 687 -6.97 1.52 -19.87
N HIS A 688 -7.57 2.69 -20.07
CA HIS A 688 -7.93 3.55 -18.95
C HIS A 688 -9.04 2.88 -18.15
N PRO A 689 -8.85 2.72 -16.84
CA PRO A 689 -9.88 2.13 -16.00
C PRO A 689 -11.13 3.02 -15.95
N GLY A 690 -12.30 2.41 -15.89
CA GLY A 690 -13.57 3.12 -15.68
C GLY A 690 -14.10 4.03 -16.80
N LEU A 691 -13.61 3.88 -18.04
CA LEU A 691 -14.28 4.48 -19.20
C LEU A 691 -15.61 3.79 -19.52
N ILE A 692 -15.69 2.49 -19.24
CA ILE A 692 -16.88 1.69 -19.42
C ILE A 692 -16.82 0.47 -18.50
N PHE A 693 -17.93 0.21 -17.83
CA PHE A 693 -18.14 -0.90 -16.91
C PHE A 693 -19.18 -1.84 -17.48
N ARG A 694 -19.09 -3.12 -17.09
CA ARG A 694 -20.06 -4.15 -17.47
C ARG A 694 -20.74 -4.68 -16.21
N SER A 695 -22.07 -4.70 -16.19
CA SER A 695 -22.82 -5.34 -15.11
C SER A 695 -22.67 -6.87 -15.16
N ILE A 696 -22.54 -7.50 -13.99
CA ILE A 696 -22.71 -8.95 -13.79
C ILE A 696 -23.96 -9.29 -12.97
N GLY A 697 -24.62 -8.30 -12.35
CA GLY A 697 -25.93 -8.44 -11.71
C GLY A 697 -27.09 -8.16 -12.67
N GLU A 698 -28.32 -8.47 -12.23
CA GLU A 698 -29.55 -8.26 -13.02
C GLU A 698 -29.66 -6.83 -13.57
N PRO A 699 -30.18 -6.68 -14.80
CA PRO A 699 -30.30 -5.39 -15.49
C PRO A 699 -31.13 -4.36 -14.74
#